data_AF-A0A132BAA2-F1
#
_entry.id   AF-A0A132BAA2-F1
#
_cell.length_a   1.000
_cell.length_b   1.000
_cell.length_c   1.000
_cell.angle_alpha   90.00
_cell.angle_beta   90.00
_cell.angle_gamma   90.00
#
_symmetry.space_group_name_H-M   'P 1'
#
loop_
_entity.id
_entity.type
_entity.pdbx_description
1 polymer ?
#
loop_
_entity_poly.entity_id
_entity_poly.type
_entity_poly.pdbx_seq_one_letter_code
_entity_poly.pdbx_strand_id
1 'polypeptide(L)'
;MDIEPEKFTSPKKSRKKAVKVRKAAYYNNSTESKPDPHDMPQVWANKRQQLCETLPAYRAYQSGAYTSEGILYGFLVDAEVGTLDKFDDQIIITTIGGDRSKDDSGNTVQNVSKDNKASALAAERTMRDGGAVLVIAGQGNRLSPSKLPHYYNVLGWFKVTDVWRETDKKIWKIRLEKIDLTERSWWAAYGTYPAGTDPLAVDYESPKATIQVCGACHYSSKQLYEQGWVCLQSHCQQFFKFSDATVETSSLQYSDAFLRERTKFTGPDPGPLSPPLPTQADLDGSGNTPYEKIFRAGIICPECGCCSRRVQWHQWECENDACSFVHHLKPRVIRVEEALAMAKPQELREYCHDDIPNRAFPAGRYDVHEYVLPGSNNTVAGWIRLFKTCNVINEQQDGPDDLFKQLQDGSFKLKRNAVRCPGAPSEILTSHFASNWGAIYKYGVTPTTTGFSEAAPVILKALKRLTWAGEHALGEEMQEFREFNELLLLGYYEDGQIDYHDDGEKTLGPTVATLSLGADAMMKFRPKKKSTIGVSKGAKGNKADYLKIVLKHGDLLIMHGNGIHKDYEHSVKPAGKLRFALTSRFVIPELMPTEADAEFARIGGILPAGHEQYNYDGDVHAQLLHRPEDNAEPFGNMAVFMARRGQITTDEAEKIDNAVKDILGRRQV
;
A
#
# COMPACT_ATOMS: atom_id res chain seq x y z
N MET A 1 32.88 -57.72 -34.81
CA MET A 1 32.49 -57.14 -36.10
C MET A 1 30.99 -56.93 -36.08
N ASP A 2 30.40 -55.77 -36.26
CA ASP A 2 30.90 -54.41 -36.35
C ASP A 2 29.65 -53.49 -36.34
N ILE A 3 29.78 -52.40 -35.58
CA ILE A 3 29.38 -51.03 -35.93
C ILE A 3 27.87 -50.73 -36.17
N GLU A 4 27.27 -50.03 -35.21
CA GLU A 4 26.06 -49.22 -35.40
C GLU A 4 26.33 -47.96 -36.26
N PRO A 5 25.35 -47.49 -37.06
CA PRO A 5 25.44 -46.20 -37.74
C PRO A 5 24.79 -45.06 -36.94
N GLU A 6 25.56 -43.97 -36.81
CA GLU A 6 25.23 -42.70 -36.16
C GLU A 6 24.01 -41.97 -36.75
N LYS A 7 23.19 -41.37 -35.88
CA LYS A 7 22.21 -40.34 -36.25
C LYS A 7 22.79 -38.94 -36.00
N PHE A 8 22.98 -38.19 -37.08
CA PHE A 8 23.28 -36.76 -37.07
C PHE A 8 22.18 -35.96 -36.36
N THR A 9 22.54 -35.18 -35.34
CA THR A 9 21.72 -34.07 -34.84
C THR A 9 22.54 -32.78 -34.82
N SER A 10 21.93 -31.71 -35.34
CA SER A 10 22.53 -30.38 -35.47
C SER A 10 22.76 -29.71 -34.10
N PRO A 11 23.80 -28.87 -33.95
CA PRO A 11 24.19 -28.35 -32.65
C PRO A 11 23.20 -27.29 -32.16
N LYS A 12 22.39 -27.65 -31.16
CA LYS A 12 21.68 -26.65 -30.34
C LYS A 12 22.73 -25.81 -29.61
N LYS A 13 22.86 -24.54 -29.98
CA LYS A 13 23.61 -23.54 -29.20
C LYS A 13 23.16 -23.63 -27.75
N SER A 14 24.03 -24.12 -26.88
CA SER A 14 23.82 -24.05 -25.44
C SER A 14 23.78 -22.57 -25.09
N ARG A 15 22.59 -22.04 -24.81
CA ARG A 15 22.50 -20.83 -23.99
C ARG A 15 23.17 -21.23 -22.68
N LYS A 16 24.42 -20.78 -22.48
CA LYS A 16 25.03 -20.73 -21.16
C LYS A 16 23.96 -20.11 -20.26
N LYS A 17 23.35 -20.92 -19.39
CA LYS A 17 22.57 -20.38 -18.27
C LYS A 17 23.55 -19.43 -17.60
N ALA A 18 23.25 -18.12 -17.68
CA ALA A 18 23.96 -17.16 -16.88
C ALA A 18 23.90 -17.71 -15.46
N VAL A 19 25.05 -18.13 -14.93
CA VAL A 19 25.18 -18.45 -13.52
C VAL A 19 24.70 -17.19 -12.84
N LYS A 20 23.51 -17.24 -12.23
CA LYS A 20 23.07 -16.18 -11.33
C LYS A 20 24.14 -16.14 -10.27
N VAL A 21 25.10 -15.22 -10.41
CA VAL A 21 25.97 -14.82 -9.32
C VAL A 21 25.01 -14.55 -8.18
N ARG A 22 25.06 -15.39 -7.13
CA ARG A 22 24.35 -15.11 -5.89
C ARG A 22 24.91 -13.75 -5.45
N LYS A 23 24.17 -12.67 -5.71
CA LYS A 23 24.44 -11.40 -5.05
C LYS A 23 24.52 -11.74 -3.57
N ALA A 24 25.61 -11.33 -2.91
CA ALA A 24 25.66 -11.33 -1.46
C ALA A 24 24.33 -10.76 -0.95
N ALA A 25 23.70 -11.44 0.00
CA ALA A 25 22.42 -10.98 0.52
C ALA A 25 22.63 -9.54 1.02
N TYR A 26 21.88 -8.59 0.46
CA TYR A 26 21.87 -7.17 0.87
C TYR A 26 21.57 -7.00 2.38
N TYR A 27 21.19 -8.10 3.07
CA TYR A 27 20.62 -8.14 4.41
C TYR A 27 21.46 -8.90 5.44
N ASN A 28 22.75 -9.18 5.18
CA ASN A 28 23.61 -9.74 6.22
C ASN A 28 23.90 -8.67 7.29
N ASN A 29 23.95 -9.07 8.56
CA ASN A 29 24.34 -8.16 9.63
C ASN A 29 25.84 -7.83 9.55
N SER A 30 26.16 -6.65 8.99
CA SER A 30 27.53 -6.13 8.89
C SER A 30 28.07 -5.62 10.23
N THR A 31 27.24 -5.58 11.28
CA THR A 31 27.61 -5.11 12.62
C THR A 31 27.81 -6.24 13.63
N GLU A 32 27.70 -7.50 13.20
CA GLU A 32 27.76 -8.67 14.11
C GLU A 32 29.08 -8.77 14.90
N SER A 33 30.19 -8.32 14.31
CA SER A 33 31.52 -8.32 14.95
C SER A 33 31.83 -7.08 15.79
N LYS A 34 30.87 -6.15 15.92
CA LYS A 34 31.03 -4.93 16.72
C LYS A 34 30.75 -5.22 18.20
N PRO A 35 31.24 -4.37 19.13
CA PRO A 35 30.89 -4.45 20.54
C PRO A 35 29.38 -4.35 20.75
N ASP A 36 28.87 -4.88 21.87
CA ASP A 36 27.47 -4.68 22.23
C ASP A 36 27.13 -3.18 22.39
N PRO A 37 25.90 -2.78 22.08
CA PRO A 37 25.45 -1.41 22.28
C PRO A 37 25.33 -1.08 23.76
N HIS A 38 25.38 0.21 24.09
CA HIS A 38 25.21 0.71 25.45
C HIS A 38 23.81 0.40 26.00
N ASP A 39 22.78 0.48 25.16
CA ASP A 39 21.39 0.16 25.51
C ASP A 39 20.63 -0.33 24.25
N MET A 40 19.34 -0.58 24.36
CA MET A 40 18.46 -1.04 23.28
C MET A 40 17.73 0.13 22.58
N PRO A 41 17.41 0.02 21.27
CA PRO A 41 16.61 1.02 20.59
C PRO A 41 15.18 1.07 21.12
N GLN A 42 14.68 2.30 21.38
CA GLN A 42 13.28 2.52 21.75
C GLN A 42 12.31 2.14 20.61
N VAL A 43 12.72 2.34 19.35
CA VAL A 43 11.90 2.07 18.18
C VAL A 43 12.74 1.34 17.12
N TRP A 44 12.21 0.25 16.57
CA TRP A 44 12.94 -0.56 15.60
C TRP A 44 12.00 -1.31 14.66
N ALA A 45 12.55 -1.85 13.57
CA ALA A 45 11.84 -2.66 12.60
C ALA A 45 12.75 -3.73 11.99
N ASN A 46 12.16 -4.86 11.58
CA ASN A 46 12.86 -5.86 10.77
C ASN A 46 12.64 -5.63 9.27
N LYS A 47 11.59 -4.88 8.90
CA LYS A 47 11.19 -4.64 7.51
C LYS A 47 11.04 -3.15 7.25
N ARG A 48 11.48 -2.69 6.08
CA ARG A 48 11.45 -1.27 5.72
C ARG A 48 10.02 -0.70 5.64
N GLN A 49 9.07 -1.52 5.18
CA GLN A 49 7.67 -1.12 5.15
C GLN A 49 7.10 -0.86 6.55
N GLN A 50 7.59 -1.56 7.59
CA GLN A 50 7.16 -1.29 8.97
C GLN A 50 7.46 0.16 9.33
N LEU A 51 8.72 0.61 9.16
CA LEU A 51 9.09 2.02 9.35
C LEU A 51 8.20 2.97 8.55
N CYS A 52 7.99 2.67 7.26
CA CYS A 52 7.29 3.56 6.34
C CYS A 52 5.79 3.70 6.63
N GLU A 53 5.20 2.72 7.33
CA GLU A 53 3.79 2.72 7.70
C GLU A 53 3.57 3.18 9.15
N THR A 54 4.59 3.15 10.01
CA THR A 54 4.49 3.53 11.43
C THR A 54 5.05 4.92 11.74
N LEU A 55 6.11 5.36 11.07
CA LEU A 55 6.82 6.60 11.39
C LEU A 55 6.34 7.76 10.51
N PRO A 56 5.74 8.83 11.08
CA PRO A 56 5.36 10.01 10.30
C PRO A 56 6.55 10.67 9.59
N ALA A 57 7.71 10.69 10.25
CA ALA A 57 8.94 11.30 9.76
C ALA A 57 9.76 10.41 8.80
N TYR A 58 9.27 9.22 8.43
CA TYR A 58 9.96 8.38 7.45
C TYR A 58 8.98 7.56 6.61
N ARG A 59 8.78 7.93 5.34
CA ARG A 59 7.94 7.17 4.38
C ARG A 59 8.67 6.84 3.07
N ALA A 60 9.99 6.63 3.15
CA ALA A 60 10.86 6.38 2.00
C ALA A 60 11.07 4.87 1.73
N TYR A 61 10.11 4.25 1.04
CA TYR A 61 10.13 2.81 0.72
C TYR A 61 11.34 2.33 -0.10
N GLN A 62 11.99 3.22 -0.85
CA GLN A 62 13.07 2.89 -1.78
C GLN A 62 14.24 3.89 -1.73
N SER A 63 14.23 4.85 -0.80
CA SER A 63 15.24 5.91 -0.69
C SER A 63 15.83 5.94 0.72
N GLY A 64 17.06 6.43 0.85
CA GLY A 64 17.66 6.73 2.16
C GLY A 64 17.04 7.98 2.80
N ALA A 65 16.76 9.01 2.01
CA ALA A 65 16.17 10.25 2.47
C ALA A 65 14.65 10.28 2.23
N TYR A 66 13.88 10.63 3.27
CA TYR A 66 12.47 10.96 3.17
C TYR A 66 12.28 12.48 3.17
N THR A 67 11.76 12.99 2.04
CA THR A 67 11.53 14.42 1.85
C THR A 67 10.09 14.70 1.44
N SER A 68 9.53 15.80 1.93
CA SER A 68 8.21 16.29 1.53
C SER A 68 8.22 17.82 1.57
N GLU A 69 7.59 18.47 0.58
CA GLU A 69 7.54 19.94 0.46
C GLU A 69 8.92 20.63 0.57
N GLY A 70 9.98 19.96 0.08
CA GLY A 70 11.35 20.46 0.14
C GLY A 70 11.99 20.44 1.53
N ILE A 71 11.43 19.72 2.51
CA ILE A 71 12.01 19.48 3.83
C ILE A 71 12.48 18.01 3.92
N LEU A 72 13.59 17.78 4.61
CA LEU A 72 14.10 16.47 4.98
C LEU A 72 13.55 16.09 6.35
N TYR A 73 12.71 15.06 6.43
CA TYR A 73 12.09 14.63 7.68
C TYR A 73 12.80 13.43 8.31
N GLY A 74 13.37 12.55 7.49
CA GLY A 74 14.04 11.36 7.99
C GLY A 74 15.13 10.85 7.05
N PHE A 75 16.14 10.21 7.63
CA PHE A 75 17.33 9.78 6.93
C PHE A 75 17.78 8.40 7.42
N LEU A 76 17.89 7.44 6.50
CA LEU A 76 18.32 6.08 6.77
C LEU A 76 19.78 5.88 6.32
N VAL A 77 20.62 5.46 7.26
CA VAL A 77 22.02 5.07 7.03
C VAL A 77 22.19 3.55 7.11
N ASP A 78 22.38 2.90 5.97
CA ASP A 78 22.44 1.42 5.85
C ASP A 78 23.75 0.98 5.15
N ALA A 79 23.71 -0.04 4.28
CA ALA A 79 24.89 -0.71 3.72
C ALA A 79 25.84 0.14 2.86
N GLU A 80 25.34 1.18 2.19
CA GLU A 80 26.12 1.96 1.23
C GLU A 80 26.94 3.06 1.91
N VAL A 81 28.07 2.68 2.54
CA VAL A 81 28.95 3.63 3.23
C VAL A 81 30.16 4.05 2.39
N GLY A 82 30.42 5.36 2.35
CA GLY A 82 31.61 5.96 1.72
C GLY A 82 32.90 5.76 2.54
N THR A 83 34.05 6.06 1.94
CA THR A 83 35.37 6.00 2.63
C THR A 83 35.51 7.06 3.71
N LEU A 84 34.98 8.26 3.46
CA LEU A 84 34.99 9.37 4.42
C LEU A 84 33.82 9.35 5.38
N ASP A 85 32.80 8.51 5.16
CA ASP A 85 31.63 8.47 6.02
C ASP A 85 32.04 8.20 7.48
N LYS A 86 31.32 8.82 8.41
CA LYS A 86 31.51 8.69 9.86
C LYS A 86 30.18 8.33 10.49
N PHE A 87 30.23 7.40 11.44
CA PHE A 87 29.09 7.02 12.24
C PHE A 87 29.57 6.89 13.69
N ASP A 88 29.30 7.94 14.46
CA ASP A 88 29.63 8.02 15.88
C ASP A 88 28.36 8.03 16.74
N ASP A 89 28.54 8.13 18.05
CA ASP A 89 27.47 8.22 19.03
C ASP A 89 26.71 9.56 19.00
N GLN A 90 27.36 10.65 18.54
CA GLN A 90 26.77 12.00 18.52
C GLN A 90 26.64 12.60 17.12
N ILE A 91 27.50 12.20 16.18
CA ILE A 91 27.49 12.74 14.81
C ILE A 91 27.53 11.63 13.76
N ILE A 92 26.90 11.91 12.63
CA ILE A 92 26.92 11.05 11.45
C ILE A 92 27.26 11.91 10.25
N ILE A 93 28.30 11.52 9.50
CA ILE A 93 28.65 12.13 8.22
C ILE A 93 28.47 11.09 7.14
N THR A 94 27.63 11.38 6.15
CA THR A 94 27.37 10.42 5.08
C THR A 94 26.99 11.10 3.77
N THR A 95 26.67 10.30 2.77
CA THR A 95 26.37 10.74 1.42
C THR A 95 24.86 10.88 1.22
N ILE A 96 24.42 11.97 0.59
CA ILE A 96 23.00 12.17 0.24
C ILE A 96 22.70 11.44 -1.09
N GLY A 97 22.02 10.30 -0.98
CA GLY A 97 21.54 9.49 -2.10
C GLY A 97 22.60 8.57 -2.70
N GLY A 98 22.40 8.13 -3.94
CA GLY A 98 23.29 7.14 -4.58
C GLY A 98 23.25 7.28 -6.10
N ASP A 99 23.81 8.38 -6.63
CA ASP A 99 24.01 8.61 -8.07
C ASP A 99 25.03 7.61 -8.65
N ARG A 100 24.73 6.32 -8.51
CA ARG A 100 25.58 5.21 -8.86
C ARG A 100 24.92 4.45 -10.00
N SER A 101 25.71 4.04 -10.97
CA SER A 101 25.30 3.18 -12.07
C SER A 101 26.18 1.93 -12.09
N LYS A 102 25.80 0.94 -12.89
CA LYS A 102 26.70 -0.17 -13.20
C LYS A 102 27.50 0.19 -14.44
N ASP A 103 28.82 -0.02 -14.39
CA ASP A 103 29.66 0.03 -15.58
C ASP A 103 29.44 -1.23 -16.45
N ASP A 104 30.09 -1.27 -17.62
CA ASP A 104 30.00 -2.39 -18.57
C ASP A 104 30.53 -3.72 -17.98
N SER A 105 31.35 -3.64 -16.94
CA SER A 105 31.85 -4.79 -16.18
C SER A 105 30.90 -5.22 -15.06
N GLY A 106 29.80 -4.48 -14.84
CA GLY A 106 28.80 -4.74 -13.82
C GLY A 106 29.12 -4.18 -12.43
N ASN A 107 30.24 -3.46 -12.28
CA ASN A 107 30.67 -2.80 -11.05
C ASN A 107 29.87 -1.54 -10.81
N THR A 108 29.59 -1.24 -9.54
CA THR A 108 28.86 -0.03 -9.17
C THR A 108 29.80 1.18 -9.15
N VAL A 109 29.62 2.11 -10.08
CA VAL A 109 30.42 3.34 -10.22
C VAL A 109 29.64 4.58 -9.80
N GLN A 110 30.34 5.53 -9.18
CA GLN A 110 29.76 6.82 -8.77
C GLN A 110 29.77 7.79 -9.95
N ASN A 111 28.59 8.36 -10.27
CA ASN A 111 28.41 9.40 -11.27
C ASN A 111 28.53 10.79 -10.65
N VAL A 112 28.72 11.78 -11.53
CA VAL A 112 28.65 13.20 -11.18
C VAL A 112 27.22 13.49 -10.69
N SER A 113 27.12 14.06 -9.48
CA SER A 113 25.81 14.38 -8.91
C SER A 113 25.26 15.66 -9.54
N LYS A 114 23.94 15.72 -9.73
CA LYS A 114 23.27 16.94 -10.20
C LYS A 114 23.20 17.98 -9.08
N ASP A 115 23.34 19.25 -9.44
CA ASP A 115 23.23 20.36 -8.48
C ASP A 115 21.79 20.53 -7.95
N ASN A 116 20.77 20.14 -8.71
CA ASN A 116 19.35 20.27 -8.33
C ASN A 116 18.78 19.00 -7.67
N LYS A 117 19.61 18.24 -6.94
CA LYS A 117 19.17 17.00 -6.29
C LYS A 117 18.18 17.31 -5.16
N ALA A 118 16.92 16.91 -5.34
CA ALA A 118 15.83 17.23 -4.41
C ALA A 118 16.13 16.91 -2.95
N SER A 119 16.75 15.75 -2.67
CA SER A 119 17.11 15.37 -1.30
C SER A 119 18.21 16.22 -0.68
N ALA A 120 19.15 16.72 -1.49
CA ALA A 120 20.21 17.59 -1.01
C ALA A 120 19.68 19.01 -0.75
N LEU A 121 18.89 19.55 -1.69
CA LEU A 121 18.20 20.84 -1.51
C LEU A 121 17.28 20.82 -0.28
N ALA A 122 16.62 19.69 -0.03
CA ALA A 122 15.79 19.51 1.16
C ALA A 122 16.63 19.50 2.45
N ALA A 123 17.81 18.88 2.43
CA ALA A 123 18.73 18.93 3.56
C ALA A 123 19.25 20.35 3.83
N GLU A 124 19.64 21.10 2.78
CA GLU A 124 20.07 22.50 2.89
C GLU A 124 18.96 23.38 3.47
N ARG A 125 17.72 23.21 3.00
CA ARG A 125 16.57 23.92 3.54
C ARG A 125 16.32 23.56 5.00
N THR A 126 16.36 22.28 5.35
CA THR A 126 16.14 21.81 6.73
C THR A 126 17.19 22.35 7.67
N MET A 127 18.46 22.38 7.24
CA MET A 127 19.57 23.01 7.97
C MET A 127 19.29 24.48 8.24
N ARG A 128 18.92 25.25 7.20
CA ARG A 128 18.64 26.69 7.31
C ARG A 128 17.44 26.97 8.20
N ASP A 129 16.38 26.17 8.07
CA ASP A 129 15.12 26.36 8.80
C ASP A 129 15.21 25.76 10.23
N GLY A 130 16.33 25.15 10.61
CA GLY A 130 16.56 24.56 11.94
C GLY A 130 15.73 23.30 12.22
N GLY A 131 15.32 22.57 11.18
CA GLY A 131 14.45 21.41 11.31
C GLY A 131 15.15 20.17 11.88
N ALA A 132 14.40 19.36 12.60
CA ALA A 132 14.84 18.05 13.07
C ALA A 132 14.66 16.97 12.00
N VAL A 133 15.53 15.96 12.01
CA VAL A 133 15.56 14.83 11.10
C VAL A 133 15.61 13.55 11.92
N LEU A 134 14.67 12.64 11.69
CA LEU A 134 14.68 11.31 12.31
C LEU A 134 15.76 10.45 11.64
N VAL A 135 16.75 9.97 12.40
CA VAL A 135 17.82 9.13 11.84
C VAL A 135 17.60 7.67 12.21
N ILE A 136 17.76 6.80 11.20
CA ILE A 136 17.57 5.36 11.29
C ILE A 136 18.85 4.68 10.82
N ALA A 137 19.31 3.66 11.53
CA ALA A 137 20.46 2.85 11.13
C ALA A 137 20.05 1.43 10.73
N GLY A 138 20.59 0.97 9.61
CA GLY A 138 20.45 -0.40 9.13
C GLY A 138 21.63 -1.29 9.53
N GLN A 139 21.40 -2.57 9.79
CA GLN A 139 22.43 -3.60 10.05
C GLN A 139 23.46 -3.75 8.92
N GLY A 140 23.19 -3.24 7.72
CA GLY A 140 24.17 -3.18 6.64
C GLY A 140 25.31 -2.19 6.91
N ASN A 141 25.12 -1.22 7.80
CA ASN A 141 26.09 -0.15 8.04
C ASN A 141 27.29 -0.60 8.87
N ARG A 142 28.36 -1.01 8.18
CA ARG A 142 29.64 -1.45 8.80
C ARG A 142 30.36 -0.39 9.66
N LEU A 143 29.97 0.88 9.56
CA LEU A 143 30.60 1.95 10.34
C LEU A 143 30.00 2.12 11.72
N SER A 144 28.87 1.46 12.03
CA SER A 144 28.26 1.55 13.36
C SER A 144 29.28 1.25 14.46
N PRO A 145 29.30 2.02 15.56
CA PRO A 145 30.27 1.83 16.64
C PRO A 145 29.96 0.58 17.48
N SER A 146 28.73 0.09 17.43
CA SER A 146 28.28 -1.11 18.15
C SER A 146 27.46 -2.03 17.23
N LYS A 147 27.06 -3.17 17.78
CA LYS A 147 26.14 -4.11 17.14
C LYS A 147 24.74 -3.51 17.12
N LEU A 148 24.09 -3.56 15.96
CA LEU A 148 22.70 -3.13 15.79
C LEU A 148 21.75 -4.32 16.06
N PRO A 149 20.89 -4.28 17.10
CA PRO A 149 20.09 -5.45 17.50
C PRO A 149 19.03 -5.90 16.50
N HIS A 150 18.42 -4.95 15.77
CA HIS A 150 17.39 -5.20 14.76
C HIS A 150 17.88 -4.76 13.39
N TYR A 151 17.22 -5.19 12.30
CA TYR A 151 17.68 -4.76 10.97
C TYR A 151 17.64 -3.25 10.82
N TYR A 152 16.54 -2.59 11.21
CA TYR A 152 16.42 -1.15 11.24
C TYR A 152 16.20 -0.66 12.68
N ASN A 153 16.98 0.34 13.11
CA ASN A 153 16.94 0.87 14.47
C ASN A 153 16.84 2.38 14.40
N VAL A 154 15.85 2.97 15.07
CA VAL A 154 15.74 4.43 15.19
C VAL A 154 16.80 4.89 16.18
N LEU A 155 17.71 5.76 15.72
CA LEU A 155 18.75 6.32 16.57
C LEU A 155 18.18 7.43 17.44
N GLY A 156 17.49 8.39 16.81
CA GLY A 156 16.92 9.53 17.50
C GLY A 156 16.70 10.71 16.56
N TRP A 157 16.48 11.88 17.15
CA TRP A 157 16.38 13.14 16.43
C TRP A 157 17.73 13.82 16.27
N PHE A 158 18.02 14.23 15.05
CA PHE A 158 19.25 14.93 14.66
C PHE A 158 18.88 16.25 14.01
N LYS A 159 19.83 17.17 13.96
CA LYS A 159 19.77 18.35 13.09
C LYS A 159 20.84 18.22 12.01
N VAL A 160 20.60 18.89 10.89
CA VAL A 160 21.61 19.04 9.85
C VAL A 160 22.50 20.21 10.21
N THR A 161 23.81 20.01 10.35
CA THR A 161 24.76 21.10 10.64
C THR A 161 25.49 21.57 9.39
N ASP A 162 25.73 20.66 8.44
CA ASP A 162 26.48 20.96 7.23
C ASP A 162 25.97 20.11 6.05
N VAL A 163 25.86 20.75 4.88
CA VAL A 163 25.59 20.10 3.59
C VAL A 163 26.59 20.66 2.58
N TRP A 164 27.32 19.79 1.90
CA TRP A 164 28.35 20.21 0.94
C TRP A 164 28.52 19.21 -0.19
N ARG A 165 29.42 19.52 -1.13
CA ARG A 165 29.80 18.65 -2.24
C ARG A 165 31.29 18.34 -2.19
N GLU A 166 31.63 17.07 -2.38
CA GLU A 166 33.01 16.58 -2.41
C GLU A 166 33.43 16.20 -3.82
N THR A 167 34.74 16.29 -4.08
CA THR A 167 35.43 15.79 -5.29
C THR A 167 34.97 16.45 -6.59
N ASP A 168 35.66 16.14 -7.68
CA ASP A 168 35.25 16.50 -9.04
C ASP A 168 33.86 15.95 -9.43
N LYS A 169 33.45 14.82 -8.80
CA LYS A 169 32.12 14.22 -8.97
C LYS A 169 31.00 14.94 -8.21
N LYS A 170 31.31 15.99 -7.44
CA LYS A 170 30.34 16.83 -6.72
C LYS A 170 29.37 16.02 -5.84
N ILE A 171 29.88 14.99 -5.17
CA ILE A 171 29.07 14.08 -4.35
C ILE A 171 28.49 14.85 -3.17
N TRP A 172 27.17 14.83 -3.02
CA TRP A 172 26.49 15.50 -1.91
C TRP A 172 26.74 14.78 -0.59
N LYS A 173 27.15 15.53 0.43
CA LYS A 173 27.39 15.06 1.80
C LYS A 173 26.48 15.78 2.78
N ILE A 174 26.27 15.13 3.91
CA ILE A 174 25.51 15.66 5.03
C ILE A 174 26.24 15.34 6.33
N ARG A 175 26.26 16.30 7.26
CA ARG A 175 26.58 16.09 8.66
C ARG A 175 25.32 16.24 9.50
N LEU A 176 25.01 15.19 10.24
CA LEU A 176 23.91 15.09 11.18
C LEU A 176 24.47 15.09 12.59
N GLU A 177 23.92 15.91 13.47
CA GLU A 177 24.30 15.99 14.89
C GLU A 177 23.08 15.69 15.75
N LYS A 178 23.22 14.78 16.73
CA LYS A 178 22.16 14.42 17.66
C LYS A 178 21.68 15.68 18.39
N ILE A 179 20.36 15.85 18.51
CA ILE A 179 19.78 17.06 19.12
C ILE A 179 20.02 17.09 20.63
N ASP A 180 19.69 16.01 21.33
CA ASP A 180 19.94 15.90 22.76
C ASP A 180 21.28 15.21 23.03
N LEU A 181 22.29 16.02 23.34
CA LEU A 181 23.63 15.58 23.68
C LEU A 181 23.78 15.28 25.19
N THR A 182 22.77 15.60 25.99
CA THR A 182 22.75 15.27 27.42
C THR A 182 22.38 13.81 27.64
N GLU A 183 21.65 13.22 26.69
CA GLU A 183 21.34 11.80 26.69
C GLU A 183 22.44 10.96 26.05
N ARG A 184 22.75 9.82 26.69
CA ARG A 184 23.62 8.78 26.13
C ARG A 184 22.98 8.20 24.88
N SER A 185 23.79 7.89 23.87
CA SER A 185 23.29 7.21 22.68
C SER A 185 23.27 5.71 22.92
N TRP A 186 22.11 5.08 22.78
CA TRP A 186 21.96 3.62 22.99
C TRP A 186 22.92 2.82 22.09
N TRP A 187 23.19 3.33 20.88
CA TRP A 187 24.08 2.69 19.90
C TRP A 187 25.58 2.96 20.14
N ALA A 188 25.97 3.70 21.19
CA ALA A 188 27.37 3.79 21.57
C ALA A 188 27.90 2.39 21.92
N ALA A 189 29.21 2.16 21.76
CA ALA A 189 29.80 0.90 22.23
C ALA A 189 29.66 0.77 23.75
N TYR A 190 29.41 -0.44 24.23
CA TYR A 190 29.37 -0.71 25.67
C TYR A 190 30.68 -0.28 26.33
N GLY A 191 30.56 0.49 27.43
CA GLY A 191 31.70 1.06 28.15
C GLY A 191 32.18 2.43 27.65
N THR A 192 31.61 3.00 26.58
CA THR A 192 31.96 4.36 26.12
C THR A 192 31.66 5.43 27.17
N TYR A 193 30.53 5.31 27.87
CA TYR A 193 30.12 6.29 28.89
C TYR A 193 30.52 5.83 30.29
N PRO A 194 30.85 6.76 31.21
CA PRO A 194 31.03 6.45 32.63
C PRO A 194 29.76 5.84 33.24
N ALA A 195 29.94 4.96 34.22
CA ALA A 195 28.83 4.42 35.00
C ALA A 195 28.08 5.53 35.74
N GLY A 196 26.77 5.61 35.56
CA GLY A 196 25.90 6.62 36.17
C GLY A 196 24.68 6.95 35.30
N THR A 197 23.65 7.53 35.90
CA THR A 197 22.42 7.95 35.21
C THR A 197 22.37 9.44 34.96
N ASP A 198 23.31 10.21 35.50
CA ASP A 198 23.33 11.66 35.34
C ASP A 198 23.45 12.05 33.86
N PRO A 199 22.79 13.16 33.44
CA PRO A 199 22.95 13.69 32.10
C PRO A 199 24.41 14.01 31.77
N LEU A 200 24.81 13.80 30.52
CA LEU A 200 26.15 14.10 30.06
C LEU A 200 26.40 15.61 30.07
N ALA A 201 27.60 16.01 30.50
CA ALA A 201 28.07 17.38 30.34
C ALA A 201 28.37 17.64 28.85
N VAL A 202 27.71 18.66 28.28
CA VAL A 202 27.84 18.99 26.86
C VAL A 202 28.79 20.18 26.69
N ASP A 203 29.82 19.99 25.87
CA ASP A 203 30.78 21.05 25.51
C ASP A 203 30.42 21.71 24.18
N TYR A 204 29.59 22.77 24.25
CA TYR A 204 29.25 23.61 23.09
C TYR A 204 30.35 24.62 22.73
N GLU A 205 31.38 24.74 23.57
CA GLU A 205 32.59 25.54 23.30
C GLU A 205 33.73 24.69 22.71
N SER A 206 33.40 23.45 22.31
CA SER A 206 34.30 22.56 21.57
C SER A 206 34.89 23.24 20.33
N PRO A 207 36.10 22.84 19.90
CA PRO A 207 36.76 23.41 18.74
C PRO A 207 35.84 23.44 17.51
N LYS A 208 35.76 24.61 16.86
CA LYS A 208 34.93 24.80 15.66
C LYS A 208 35.84 24.87 14.43
N ALA A 209 35.42 24.25 13.34
CA ALA A 209 36.17 24.33 12.11
C ALA A 209 36.22 25.78 11.61
N THR A 210 37.40 26.22 11.18
CA THR A 210 37.60 27.60 10.71
C THR A 210 36.83 27.85 9.43
N ILE A 211 36.32 29.07 9.28
CA ILE A 211 35.63 29.52 8.06
C ILE A 211 36.54 30.48 7.33
N GLN A 212 36.74 30.26 6.02
CA GLN A 212 37.49 31.16 5.16
C GLN A 212 36.65 31.57 3.95
N VAL A 213 36.88 32.79 3.46
CA VAL A 213 36.19 33.34 2.29
C VAL A 213 37.02 33.08 1.04
N CYS A 214 36.40 32.44 0.04
CA CYS A 214 37.08 32.18 -1.22
C CYS A 214 37.40 33.49 -1.96
N GLY A 215 38.66 33.75 -2.29
CA GLY A 215 39.06 34.94 -3.05
C GLY A 215 38.47 35.01 -4.47
N ALA A 216 38.02 33.89 -5.05
CA ALA A 216 37.50 33.84 -6.42
C ALA A 216 35.97 33.99 -6.53
N CYS A 217 35.21 33.44 -5.57
CA CYS A 217 33.74 33.51 -5.61
C CYS A 217 33.12 34.20 -4.38
N HIS A 218 33.93 34.63 -3.42
CA HIS A 218 33.52 35.25 -2.15
C HIS A 218 32.58 34.41 -1.28
N TYR A 219 32.44 33.12 -1.59
CA TYR A 219 31.68 32.19 -0.76
C TYR A 219 32.47 31.78 0.48
N SER A 220 31.81 31.79 1.64
CA SER A 220 32.39 31.33 2.91
C SER A 220 32.33 29.81 2.98
N SER A 221 33.47 29.15 3.08
CA SER A 221 33.57 27.69 3.21
C SER A 221 34.24 27.31 4.53
N LYS A 222 33.72 26.27 5.18
CA LYS A 222 34.30 25.69 6.40
C LYS A 222 35.48 24.77 6.03
N GLN A 223 36.54 24.77 6.83
CA GLN A 223 37.68 23.86 6.65
C GLN A 223 37.34 22.46 7.15
N LEU A 224 36.85 21.62 6.25
CA LEU A 224 36.40 20.26 6.60
C LEU A 224 37.54 19.26 6.77
N TYR A 225 38.68 19.46 6.10
CA TYR A 225 39.75 18.46 5.97
C TYR A 225 41.02 18.85 6.72
N GLU A 226 41.76 17.84 7.20
CA GLU A 226 43.08 18.03 7.81
C GLU A 226 44.11 18.56 6.81
N GLN A 227 44.01 18.12 5.55
CA GLN A 227 44.92 18.49 4.46
C GLN A 227 44.84 19.98 4.07
N GLY A 228 43.81 20.69 4.54
CA GLY A 228 43.67 22.12 4.35
C GLY A 228 42.28 22.56 3.92
N TRP A 229 42.14 23.87 3.72
CA TRP A 229 40.90 24.50 3.29
C TRP A 229 40.68 24.36 1.78
N VAL A 230 39.42 24.18 1.38
CA VAL A 230 38.98 24.20 -0.02
C VAL A 230 37.70 25.02 -0.15
N CYS A 231 37.46 25.59 -1.34
CA CYS A 231 36.18 26.21 -1.65
C CYS A 231 35.11 25.12 -1.86
N LEU A 232 33.97 25.22 -1.16
CA LEU A 232 32.87 24.26 -1.24
C LEU A 232 31.76 24.67 -2.24
N GLN A 233 31.90 25.82 -2.89
CA GLN A 233 30.96 26.27 -3.92
C GLN A 233 31.23 25.58 -5.27
N SER A 234 30.36 24.66 -5.69
CA SER A 234 30.59 23.80 -6.87
C SER A 234 30.68 24.50 -8.23
N HIS A 235 30.21 25.75 -8.29
CA HIS A 235 30.30 26.59 -9.49
C HIS A 235 31.58 27.45 -9.51
N CYS A 236 32.37 27.43 -8.43
CA CYS A 236 33.63 28.16 -8.35
C CYS A 236 34.75 27.43 -9.10
N GLN A 237 35.62 28.17 -9.79
CA GLN A 237 36.83 27.61 -10.40
C GLN A 237 37.85 27.06 -9.39
N GLN A 238 37.75 27.47 -8.13
CA GLN A 238 38.54 26.98 -6.99
C GLN A 238 37.83 25.88 -6.20
N PHE A 239 36.69 25.38 -6.68
CA PHE A 239 35.94 24.32 -6.03
C PHE A 239 36.82 23.08 -5.78
N PHE A 240 36.86 22.64 -4.52
CA PHE A 240 37.54 21.41 -4.10
C PHE A 240 39.02 21.33 -4.53
N LYS A 241 39.69 22.48 -4.64
CA LYS A 241 41.13 22.55 -4.92
C LYS A 241 41.88 22.90 -3.63
N PHE A 242 42.80 22.03 -3.24
CA PHE A 242 43.74 22.28 -2.15
C PHE A 242 44.84 23.24 -2.61
N SER A 243 45.40 24.01 -1.67
CA SER A 243 46.58 24.83 -1.94
C SER A 243 47.81 23.99 -2.28
N ASP A 244 47.92 22.80 -1.67
CA ASP A 244 48.88 21.78 -2.04
C ASP A 244 48.28 20.87 -3.13
N ALA A 245 48.84 20.95 -4.34
CA ALA A 245 48.39 20.18 -5.49
C ALA A 245 48.74 18.68 -5.41
N THR A 246 49.52 18.25 -4.41
CA THR A 246 49.87 16.84 -4.20
C THR A 246 48.82 16.06 -3.39
N VAL A 247 47.82 16.75 -2.82
CA VAL A 247 46.77 16.12 -2.03
C VAL A 247 45.88 15.24 -2.90
N GLU A 248 45.93 13.93 -2.67
CA GLU A 248 45.05 12.97 -3.32
C GLU A 248 43.68 12.89 -2.62
N THR A 249 42.60 12.85 -3.41
CA THR A 249 41.24 12.75 -2.86
C THR A 249 40.97 11.44 -2.08
N SER A 250 41.75 10.40 -2.36
CA SER A 250 41.71 9.09 -1.70
C SER A 250 42.25 9.12 -0.26
N SER A 251 43.10 10.10 0.09
CA SER A 251 43.78 10.19 1.39
C SER A 251 43.15 11.20 2.35
N LEU A 252 42.04 11.84 1.96
CA LEU A 252 41.38 12.86 2.76
C LEU A 252 40.93 12.35 4.13
N GLN A 253 41.02 13.23 5.13
CA GLN A 253 40.50 12.99 6.48
C GLN A 253 39.79 14.25 6.98
N TYR A 254 38.69 14.08 7.71
CA TYR A 254 38.01 15.21 8.34
C TYR A 254 38.86 15.76 9.49
N SER A 255 38.91 17.08 9.62
CA SER A 255 39.65 17.75 10.69
C SER A 255 39.06 17.46 12.07
N ASP A 256 39.91 17.36 13.10
CA ASP A 256 39.49 17.16 14.49
C ASP A 256 38.46 18.22 14.93
N ALA A 257 38.69 19.48 14.55
CA ALA A 257 37.76 20.58 14.82
C ALA A 257 36.37 20.34 14.20
N PHE A 258 36.28 19.86 12.96
CA PHE A 258 35.00 19.58 12.31
C PHE A 258 34.26 18.37 12.95
N LEU A 259 35.01 17.35 13.36
CA LEU A 259 34.46 16.18 14.01
C LEU A 259 33.96 16.49 15.43
N ARG A 260 34.66 17.35 16.17
CA ARG A 260 34.35 17.69 17.56
C ARG A 260 33.40 18.86 17.74
N GLU A 261 33.18 19.66 16.70
CA GLU A 261 32.22 20.76 16.72
C GLU A 261 30.84 20.29 17.24
N ARG A 262 30.31 20.95 18.27
CA ARG A 262 28.93 20.76 18.76
C ARG A 262 28.21 22.10 18.77
N THR A 263 26.94 22.09 18.41
CA THR A 263 26.11 23.30 18.37
C THR A 263 24.86 23.11 19.19
N LYS A 264 24.24 24.18 19.68
CA LYS A 264 22.94 24.07 20.38
C LYS A 264 21.81 23.90 19.35
N PHE A 265 20.85 23.01 19.61
CA PHE A 265 19.63 22.95 18.78
C PHE A 265 18.68 24.08 19.18
N THR A 266 18.17 24.82 18.19
CA THR A 266 17.27 25.97 18.38
C THR A 266 15.96 25.83 17.59
N GLY A 267 15.74 24.67 16.98
CA GLY A 267 14.53 24.38 16.21
C GLY A 267 13.34 24.02 17.10
N PRO A 268 12.18 23.76 16.48
CA PRO A 268 11.01 23.27 17.20
C PRO A 268 11.28 21.88 17.80
N ASP A 269 10.64 21.60 18.94
CA ASP A 269 10.65 20.26 19.53
C ASP A 269 10.05 19.25 18.52
N PRO A 270 10.83 18.22 18.11
CA PRO A 270 10.33 17.21 17.18
C PRO A 270 9.32 16.23 17.79
N GLY A 271 9.14 16.25 19.11
CA GLY A 271 8.26 15.33 19.83
C GLY A 271 8.86 13.92 20.02
N PRO A 272 8.06 12.96 20.51
CA PRO A 272 8.57 11.62 20.84
C PRO A 272 8.95 10.83 19.58
N LEU A 273 9.94 9.92 19.71
CA LEU A 273 10.30 8.98 18.64
C LEU A 273 9.16 8.00 18.33
N SER A 274 8.38 7.64 19.35
CA SER A 274 7.22 6.78 19.23
C SER A 274 5.94 7.63 19.15
N PRO A 275 5.27 7.75 17.99
CA PRO A 275 3.92 8.29 17.90
C PRO A 275 2.94 7.58 18.85
N PRO A 276 1.93 8.30 19.36
CA PRO A 276 0.90 7.72 20.21
C PRO A 276 0.09 6.66 19.45
N LEU A 277 -0.38 5.65 20.19
CA LEU A 277 -1.31 4.65 19.65
C LEU A 277 -2.67 5.29 19.33
N PRO A 278 -3.35 4.88 18.24
CA PRO A 278 -4.71 5.31 17.99
C PRO A 278 -5.63 4.77 19.09
N THR A 279 -6.51 5.61 19.62
CA THR A 279 -7.40 5.29 20.74
C THR A 279 -8.85 5.16 20.29
N GLN A 280 -9.71 4.64 21.17
CA GLN A 280 -11.15 4.62 20.93
C GLN A 280 -11.72 6.06 20.86
N ALA A 281 -11.15 7.01 21.61
CA ALA A 281 -11.57 8.41 21.54
C ALA A 281 -11.25 9.05 20.18
N ASP A 282 -10.11 8.69 19.56
CA ASP A 282 -9.78 9.13 18.20
C ASP A 282 -10.80 8.58 17.19
N LEU A 283 -11.27 7.36 17.40
CA LEU A 283 -12.25 6.69 16.56
C LEU A 283 -13.67 7.24 16.74
N ASP A 284 -14.06 7.55 17.97
CA ASP A 284 -15.38 8.08 18.33
C ASP A 284 -15.50 9.60 18.07
N GLY A 285 -14.37 10.27 17.77
CA GLY A 285 -14.30 11.67 17.43
C GLY A 285 -15.20 12.03 16.24
N SER A 286 -15.88 13.18 16.33
CA SER A 286 -16.83 13.64 15.31
C SER A 286 -16.16 13.77 13.93
N GLY A 287 -16.67 13.04 12.94
CA GLY A 287 -16.21 13.10 11.55
C GLY A 287 -15.19 12.03 11.16
N ASN A 288 -14.71 11.23 12.10
CA ASN A 288 -13.81 10.12 11.81
C ASN A 288 -14.59 8.83 11.48
N THR A 289 -14.02 8.01 10.59
CA THR A 289 -14.47 6.65 10.33
C THR A 289 -13.38 5.63 10.65
N PRO A 290 -13.73 4.38 11.02
CA PRO A 290 -12.75 3.35 11.38
C PRO A 290 -11.77 2.98 10.27
N TYR A 291 -12.02 3.44 9.05
CA TYR A 291 -11.32 3.01 7.84
C TYR A 291 -10.39 4.09 7.27
N GLU A 292 -10.17 5.16 8.03
CA GLU A 292 -9.26 6.25 7.68
C GLU A 292 -7.79 5.86 7.69
N LYS A 293 -6.99 6.70 7.04
CA LYS A 293 -5.53 6.56 6.97
C LYS A 293 -4.86 6.39 8.33
N ILE A 294 -5.37 7.03 9.38
CA ILE A 294 -4.83 6.92 10.75
C ILE A 294 -5.03 5.49 11.28
N PHE A 295 -6.20 4.89 11.08
CA PHE A 295 -6.52 3.53 11.53
C PHE A 295 -5.98 2.45 10.58
N ARG A 296 -5.53 2.85 9.40
CA ARG A 296 -4.78 2.00 8.47
C ARG A 296 -3.28 1.98 8.76
N ALA A 297 -2.74 3.03 9.40
CA ALA A 297 -1.31 3.15 9.66
C ALA A 297 -0.80 2.01 10.56
N GLY A 298 0.50 1.76 10.51
CA GLY A 298 1.14 0.90 11.50
C GLY A 298 1.23 1.58 12.86
N ILE A 299 1.48 0.80 13.90
CA ILE A 299 1.73 1.26 15.26
C ILE A 299 3.12 0.86 15.74
N ILE A 300 3.60 1.49 16.80
CA ILE A 300 4.81 1.04 17.51
C ILE A 300 4.34 0.30 18.77
N CYS A 301 4.83 -0.92 18.95
CA CYS A 301 4.49 -1.72 20.12
C CYS A 301 5.01 -1.02 21.39
N PRO A 302 4.15 -0.73 22.38
CA PRO A 302 4.56 -0.05 23.61
C PRO A 302 5.41 -0.94 24.53
N GLU A 303 5.37 -2.26 24.34
CA GLU A 303 6.12 -3.22 25.17
C GLU A 303 7.55 -3.45 24.66
N CYS A 304 7.75 -3.51 23.34
CA CYS A 304 9.05 -3.86 22.76
C CYS A 304 9.61 -2.87 21.75
N GLY A 305 8.88 -1.81 21.37
CA GLY A 305 9.36 -0.80 20.41
C GLY A 305 9.27 -1.21 18.93
N CYS A 306 8.75 -2.41 18.63
CA CYS A 306 8.65 -2.90 17.26
C CYS A 306 7.61 -2.11 16.44
N CYS A 307 8.03 -1.53 15.33
CA CYS A 307 7.14 -1.01 14.30
C CYS A 307 6.33 -2.18 13.69
N SER A 308 5.01 -2.15 13.89
CA SER A 308 4.09 -3.22 13.50
C SER A 308 3.03 -2.68 12.54
N ARG A 309 2.90 -3.29 11.37
CA ARG A 309 1.95 -2.87 10.32
C ARG A 309 0.53 -3.33 10.68
N ARG A 310 -0.49 -2.65 10.12
CA ARG A 310 -1.89 -3.13 10.16
C ARG A 310 -2.05 -4.33 9.22
N VAL A 311 -1.63 -5.53 9.65
CA VAL A 311 -1.72 -6.76 8.84
C VAL A 311 -3.13 -7.36 8.87
N GLN A 312 -3.75 -7.41 10.05
CA GLN A 312 -5.11 -7.93 10.23
C GLN A 312 -6.16 -6.83 10.02
N TRP A 313 -7.33 -7.21 9.51
CA TRP A 313 -8.41 -6.26 9.24
C TRP A 313 -8.93 -5.56 10.50
N HIS A 314 -9.09 -6.29 11.61
CA HIS A 314 -9.74 -5.78 12.83
C HIS A 314 -8.76 -5.33 13.93
N GLN A 315 -7.47 -5.68 13.84
CA GLN A 315 -6.49 -5.40 14.90
C GLN A 315 -5.06 -5.18 14.39
N TRP A 316 -4.21 -4.67 15.27
CA TRP A 316 -2.76 -4.72 15.13
C TRP A 316 -2.21 -5.80 16.05
N GLU A 317 -1.37 -6.66 15.50
CA GLU A 317 -0.57 -7.62 16.25
C GLU A 317 0.88 -7.16 16.16
N CYS A 318 1.62 -7.25 17.28
CA CYS A 318 3.04 -6.94 17.24
C CYS A 318 3.74 -7.91 16.27
N GLU A 319 4.54 -7.37 15.33
CA GLU A 319 5.26 -8.18 14.36
C GLU A 319 6.62 -8.71 14.90
N ASN A 320 6.83 -8.60 16.21
CA ASN A 320 7.94 -9.25 16.91
C ASN A 320 7.47 -10.61 17.46
N ASP A 321 8.02 -11.71 16.95
CA ASP A 321 7.63 -13.06 17.34
C ASP A 321 7.80 -13.35 18.85
N ALA A 322 8.62 -12.56 19.56
CA ALA A 322 8.83 -12.66 20.99
C ALA A 322 7.86 -11.79 21.83
N CYS A 323 6.91 -11.07 21.21
CA CYS A 323 5.96 -10.19 21.88
C CYS A 323 4.53 -10.54 21.49
N SER A 324 3.64 -10.64 22.49
CA SER A 324 2.22 -10.99 22.30
C SER A 324 1.29 -9.78 22.32
N PHE A 325 1.82 -8.55 22.24
CA PHE A 325 1.01 -7.35 22.28
C PHE A 325 0.02 -7.29 21.10
N VAL A 326 -1.24 -7.04 21.42
CA VAL A 326 -2.33 -6.86 20.45
C VAL A 326 -3.07 -5.58 20.78
N HIS A 327 -3.24 -4.72 19.78
CA HIS A 327 -4.04 -3.51 19.87
C HIS A 327 -5.28 -3.64 19.00
N HIS A 328 -6.45 -3.38 19.57
CA HIS A 328 -7.71 -3.42 18.82
C HIS A 328 -8.57 -2.23 19.21
N LEU A 329 -9.36 -1.77 18.24
CA LEU A 329 -10.40 -0.76 18.43
C LEU A 329 -11.74 -1.40 18.09
N LYS A 330 -12.83 -0.84 18.60
CA LYS A 330 -14.18 -1.30 18.30
C LYS A 330 -14.77 -0.40 17.20
N PRO A 331 -14.68 -0.80 15.91
CA PRO A 331 -15.30 -0.03 14.83
C PRO A 331 -16.81 -0.07 14.97
N ARG A 332 -17.47 1.09 14.78
CA ARG A 332 -18.90 1.10 14.49
C ARG A 332 -19.14 0.68 13.03
N VAL A 333 -20.29 0.06 12.78
CA VAL A 333 -20.80 -0.11 11.43
C VAL A 333 -21.12 1.25 10.82
N ILE A 334 -20.68 1.46 9.59
CA ILE A 334 -21.09 2.61 8.78
C ILE A 334 -22.17 2.20 7.79
N ARG A 335 -23.11 3.11 7.54
CA ARG A 335 -24.15 2.89 6.52
C ARG A 335 -23.59 3.11 5.12
N VAL A 336 -24.28 2.61 4.10
CA VAL A 336 -23.85 2.76 2.71
C VAL A 336 -23.82 4.23 2.28
N GLU A 337 -24.77 5.05 2.71
CA GLU A 337 -24.82 6.47 2.37
C GLU A 337 -23.61 7.22 2.93
N GLU A 338 -23.16 6.82 4.11
CA GLU A 338 -21.94 7.36 4.71
C GLU A 338 -20.70 6.93 3.91
N ALA A 339 -20.61 5.66 3.50
CA ALA A 339 -19.52 5.17 2.66
C ALA A 339 -19.44 5.92 1.31
N LEU A 340 -20.60 6.22 0.71
CA LEU A 340 -20.72 6.96 -0.55
C LEU A 340 -20.43 8.46 -0.39
N ALA A 341 -20.90 9.09 0.69
CA ALA A 341 -20.66 10.51 0.97
C ALA A 341 -19.17 10.84 1.14
N MET A 342 -18.36 9.84 1.52
CA MET A 342 -16.91 9.97 1.65
C MET A 342 -16.14 9.83 0.31
N ALA A 343 -16.82 9.52 -0.79
CA ALA A 343 -16.18 9.36 -2.08
C ALA A 343 -15.61 10.70 -2.58
N LYS A 344 -14.42 10.67 -3.18
CA LYS A 344 -13.79 11.79 -3.87
C LYS A 344 -14.23 11.78 -5.35
N PRO A 345 -15.25 12.55 -5.79
CA PRO A 345 -15.89 12.35 -7.09
C PRO A 345 -14.96 12.63 -8.28
N GLN A 346 -13.93 13.47 -8.04
CA GLN A 346 -12.90 13.82 -9.02
C GLN A 346 -12.13 12.58 -9.54
N GLU A 347 -12.13 11.48 -8.79
CA GLU A 347 -11.47 10.23 -9.17
C GLU A 347 -12.33 9.33 -10.09
N LEU A 348 -13.62 9.66 -10.28
CA LEU A 348 -14.63 8.82 -10.94
C LEU A 348 -15.00 9.30 -12.35
N ARG A 349 -14.03 9.46 -13.24
CA ARG A 349 -14.27 9.80 -14.65
C ARG A 349 -14.25 8.56 -15.56
N GLU A 350 -15.43 8.18 -16.05
CA GLU A 350 -15.59 7.12 -17.05
C GLU A 350 -14.96 7.49 -18.39
N TYR A 351 -14.58 6.47 -19.15
CA TYR A 351 -13.98 6.59 -20.48
C TYR A 351 -14.14 5.27 -21.22
N CYS A 352 -14.56 5.35 -22.48
CA CYS A 352 -14.59 4.21 -23.39
C CYS A 352 -13.88 4.65 -24.68
N HIS A 353 -12.91 3.86 -25.13
CA HIS A 353 -12.28 4.10 -26.42
C HIS A 353 -13.28 3.81 -27.55
N ASP A 354 -13.20 4.55 -28.67
CA ASP A 354 -14.17 4.45 -29.78
C ASP A 354 -14.21 3.04 -30.41
N ASP A 355 -13.06 2.36 -30.43
CA ASP A 355 -12.94 0.95 -30.90
C ASP A 355 -13.60 -0.10 -29.99
N ILE A 356 -14.25 0.29 -28.89
CA ILE A 356 -14.96 -0.63 -27.99
C ILE A 356 -16.46 -0.55 -28.30
N PRO A 357 -17.02 -1.54 -29.04
CA PRO A 357 -18.46 -1.68 -29.17
C PRO A 357 -19.09 -1.77 -27.79
N ASN A 358 -20.13 -0.97 -27.56
CA ASN A 358 -20.89 -0.99 -26.33
C ASN A 358 -22.39 -0.98 -26.62
N ARG A 359 -23.16 -1.63 -25.76
CA ARG A 359 -24.63 -1.65 -25.79
C ARG A 359 -25.18 -1.78 -24.39
N ALA A 360 -26.47 -1.48 -24.22
CA ALA A 360 -27.20 -1.71 -22.99
C ALA A 360 -28.44 -2.56 -23.23
N PHE A 361 -28.78 -3.44 -22.29
CA PHE A 361 -29.98 -4.27 -22.32
C PHE A 361 -30.38 -4.68 -20.89
N PRO A 362 -31.67 -4.98 -20.64
CA PRO A 362 -32.11 -5.42 -19.32
C PRO A 362 -31.76 -6.91 -19.08
N ALA A 363 -31.44 -7.26 -17.84
CA ALA A 363 -31.39 -8.65 -17.36
C ALA A 363 -31.91 -8.71 -15.91
N GLY A 364 -33.07 -9.36 -15.70
CA GLY A 364 -33.81 -9.22 -14.45
C GLY A 364 -34.16 -7.75 -14.20
N ARG A 365 -33.85 -7.24 -13.01
CA ARG A 365 -34.01 -5.81 -12.64
C ARG A 365 -32.78 -4.94 -12.93
N TYR A 366 -31.75 -5.47 -13.58
CA TYR A 366 -30.50 -4.75 -13.87
C TYR A 366 -30.51 -4.14 -15.26
N ASP A 367 -29.96 -2.93 -15.36
CA ASP A 367 -29.50 -2.37 -16.63
C ASP A 367 -28.08 -2.85 -16.90
N VAL A 368 -27.92 -3.75 -17.88
CA VAL A 368 -26.63 -4.35 -18.22
C VAL A 368 -25.96 -3.54 -19.31
N HIS A 369 -24.75 -3.04 -19.04
CA HIS A 369 -23.89 -2.41 -20.03
C HIS A 369 -22.79 -3.37 -20.48
N GLU A 370 -22.77 -3.69 -21.78
CA GLU A 370 -21.74 -4.53 -22.38
C GLU A 370 -20.66 -3.68 -23.06
N TYR A 371 -19.40 -4.10 -22.91
CA TYR A 371 -18.22 -3.54 -23.57
C TYR A 371 -17.41 -4.69 -24.18
N VAL A 372 -17.28 -4.70 -25.51
CA VAL A 372 -16.52 -5.73 -26.23
C VAL A 372 -15.09 -5.25 -26.43
N LEU A 373 -14.12 -5.91 -25.78
CA LEU A 373 -12.73 -5.51 -25.83
C LEU A 373 -12.06 -6.04 -27.11
N PRO A 374 -11.43 -5.18 -27.93
CA PRO A 374 -10.70 -5.63 -29.10
C PRO A 374 -9.47 -6.43 -28.67
N GLY A 375 -9.14 -7.47 -29.42
CA GLY A 375 -7.97 -8.33 -29.23
C GLY A 375 -6.87 -8.08 -30.27
N SER A 376 -5.68 -8.61 -30.02
CA SER A 376 -4.58 -8.54 -31.00
C SER A 376 -4.99 -9.19 -32.33
N ASN A 377 -4.44 -8.69 -33.45
CA ASN A 377 -4.71 -9.19 -34.81
C ASN A 377 -6.19 -9.14 -35.23
N ASN A 378 -6.90 -8.05 -34.87
CA ASN A 378 -8.32 -7.84 -35.20
C ASN A 378 -9.23 -8.97 -34.71
N THR A 379 -8.89 -9.56 -33.55
CA THR A 379 -9.74 -10.53 -32.86
C THR A 379 -10.58 -9.84 -31.78
N VAL A 380 -11.48 -10.57 -31.13
CA VAL A 380 -12.13 -10.13 -29.90
C VAL A 380 -11.38 -10.74 -28.71
N ALA A 381 -10.93 -9.90 -27.78
CA ALA A 381 -10.25 -10.37 -26.57
C ALA A 381 -11.24 -11.04 -25.60
N GLY A 382 -12.44 -10.47 -25.53
CA GLY A 382 -13.54 -10.87 -24.66
C GLY A 382 -14.48 -9.69 -24.46
N TRP A 383 -15.36 -9.79 -23.46
CA TRP A 383 -16.29 -8.74 -23.12
C TRP A 383 -16.39 -8.53 -21.61
N ILE A 384 -16.86 -7.33 -21.25
CA ILE A 384 -17.22 -6.94 -19.89
C ILE A 384 -18.70 -6.60 -19.89
N ARG A 385 -19.47 -7.15 -18.97
CA ARG A 385 -20.87 -6.79 -18.72
C ARG A 385 -21.00 -6.25 -17.30
N LEU A 386 -21.44 -5.00 -17.18
CA LEU A 386 -21.71 -4.32 -15.91
C LEU A 386 -23.22 -4.30 -15.69
N PHE A 387 -23.68 -5.07 -14.72
CA PHE A 387 -25.06 -5.09 -14.24
C PHE A 387 -25.21 -3.96 -13.22
N LYS A 388 -25.81 -2.85 -13.65
CA LYS A 388 -26.05 -1.71 -12.76
C LYS A 388 -27.23 -1.99 -11.85
N THR A 389 -27.00 -1.81 -10.55
CA THR A 389 -28.04 -1.99 -9.55
C THR A 389 -28.97 -0.77 -9.44
N CYS A 390 -30.03 -0.91 -8.66
CA CYS A 390 -30.92 0.17 -8.24
C CYS A 390 -31.31 0.02 -6.77
N ASN A 391 -31.97 1.03 -6.20
CA ASN A 391 -32.37 1.01 -4.79
C ASN A 391 -33.23 -0.20 -4.41
N VAL A 392 -34.15 -0.63 -5.29
CA VAL A 392 -34.99 -1.82 -5.03
C VAL A 392 -34.14 -3.06 -4.78
N ILE A 393 -33.09 -3.25 -5.58
CA ILE A 393 -32.17 -4.38 -5.45
C ILE A 393 -31.31 -4.25 -4.20
N ASN A 394 -30.88 -3.03 -3.85
CA ASN A 394 -29.96 -2.74 -2.75
C ASN A 394 -30.61 -2.85 -1.36
N GLU A 395 -31.81 -2.27 -1.22
CA GLU A 395 -32.51 -2.07 0.07
C GLU A 395 -33.36 -3.28 0.49
N GLN A 396 -33.61 -4.25 -0.40
CA GLN A 396 -34.35 -5.46 -0.04
C GLN A 396 -33.62 -6.29 1.02
N GLN A 397 -34.37 -7.16 1.69
CA GLN A 397 -33.78 -8.14 2.61
C GLN A 397 -32.69 -8.94 1.89
N ASP A 398 -31.52 -9.08 2.53
CA ASP A 398 -30.36 -9.77 1.95
C ASP A 398 -29.80 -9.13 0.67
N GLY A 399 -30.22 -7.90 0.37
CA GLY A 399 -29.66 -7.06 -0.67
C GLY A 399 -28.26 -6.55 -0.32
N PRO A 400 -27.57 -5.92 -1.29
CA PRO A 400 -26.28 -5.25 -1.11
C PRO A 400 -26.10 -4.43 0.17
N ASP A 401 -27.13 -3.72 0.66
CA ASP A 401 -27.03 -2.94 1.90
C ASP A 401 -26.83 -3.85 3.12
N ASP A 402 -27.61 -4.93 3.21
CA ASP A 402 -27.51 -5.94 4.27
C ASP A 402 -26.19 -6.70 4.20
N LEU A 403 -25.74 -7.07 2.99
CA LEU A 403 -24.45 -7.75 2.81
C LEU A 403 -23.29 -6.84 3.23
N PHE A 404 -23.33 -5.55 2.88
CA PHE A 404 -22.32 -4.59 3.27
C PHE A 404 -22.24 -4.39 4.78
N LYS A 405 -23.38 -4.36 5.47
CA LYS A 405 -23.43 -4.33 6.94
C LYS A 405 -22.82 -5.60 7.54
N GLN A 406 -23.23 -6.78 7.07
CA GLN A 406 -22.75 -8.07 7.59
C GLN A 406 -21.23 -8.24 7.43
N LEU A 407 -20.65 -7.74 6.33
CA LEU A 407 -19.20 -7.80 6.09
C LEU A 407 -18.38 -6.93 7.06
N GLN A 408 -18.99 -5.89 7.65
CA GLN A 408 -18.33 -5.04 8.64
C GLN A 408 -18.30 -5.69 10.03
N ASP A 409 -19.43 -6.30 10.43
CA ASP A 409 -19.60 -6.92 11.75
C ASP A 409 -18.94 -8.30 11.87
N GLY A 410 -18.79 -9.02 10.76
CA GLY A 410 -18.24 -10.37 10.77
C GLY A 410 -16.72 -10.45 10.79
N SER A 411 -16.21 -11.64 11.14
CA SER A 411 -14.80 -11.99 11.04
C SER A 411 -14.57 -12.85 9.80
N PHE A 412 -13.97 -12.25 8.76
CA PHE A 412 -13.76 -12.92 7.47
C PHE A 412 -12.29 -13.25 7.21
N LYS A 413 -11.45 -13.37 8.25
CA LYS A 413 -10.02 -13.69 8.15
C LYS A 413 -9.25 -12.77 7.16
N LEU A 414 -9.73 -11.54 6.97
CA LEU A 414 -9.14 -10.55 6.07
C LEU A 414 -7.77 -10.10 6.60
N LYS A 415 -6.74 -10.31 5.78
CA LYS A 415 -5.36 -9.88 6.09
C LYS A 415 -4.64 -9.31 4.87
N ARG A 416 -3.65 -8.47 5.08
CA ARG A 416 -2.71 -8.05 4.02
C ARG A 416 -1.69 -9.16 3.78
N ASN A 417 -1.34 -9.39 2.52
CA ASN A 417 -0.46 -10.49 2.12
C ASN A 417 0.84 -9.97 1.52
N ALA A 418 1.95 -10.68 1.74
CA ALA A 418 3.24 -10.32 1.14
C ALA A 418 3.19 -10.49 -0.39
N VAL A 419 3.34 -9.38 -1.11
CA VAL A 419 3.34 -9.33 -2.59
C VAL A 419 4.76 -9.28 -3.16
N ARG A 420 5.74 -8.83 -2.38
CA ARG A 420 7.16 -8.83 -2.79
C ARG A 420 8.05 -9.23 -1.63
N CYS A 421 9.09 -10.01 -1.95
CA CYS A 421 10.16 -10.39 -1.03
C CYS A 421 9.66 -10.89 0.34
N PRO A 422 8.75 -11.90 0.38
CA PRO A 422 8.20 -12.41 1.63
C PRO A 422 9.32 -12.84 2.59
N GLY A 423 9.21 -12.44 3.86
CA GLY A 423 10.17 -12.73 4.92
C GLY A 423 11.47 -11.90 4.90
N ALA A 424 11.74 -11.13 3.85
CA ALA A 424 12.95 -10.31 3.78
C ALA A 424 12.74 -8.91 4.38
N PRO A 425 13.81 -8.17 4.75
CA PRO A 425 13.68 -6.78 5.20
C PRO A 425 13.07 -5.83 4.17
N SER A 426 13.06 -6.20 2.88
CA SER A 426 12.34 -5.47 1.83
C SER A 426 10.95 -6.04 1.52
N GLU A 427 10.36 -6.82 2.42
CA GLU A 427 8.99 -7.32 2.24
C GLU A 427 8.00 -6.17 2.05
N ILE A 428 7.15 -6.31 1.04
CA ILE A 428 6.04 -5.39 0.78
C ILE A 428 4.74 -6.19 0.83
N LEU A 429 3.79 -5.73 1.65
CA LEU A 429 2.43 -6.23 1.73
C LEU A 429 1.52 -5.54 0.69
N THR A 430 0.44 -6.22 0.33
CA THR A 430 -0.68 -5.64 -0.45
C THR A 430 -1.23 -4.39 0.22
N SER A 431 -1.83 -3.49 -0.57
CA SER A 431 -2.50 -2.29 -0.04
C SER A 431 -3.84 -2.66 0.62
N HIS A 432 -4.56 -3.58 -0.01
CA HIS A 432 -5.83 -4.15 0.43
C HIS A 432 -5.66 -5.39 1.32
N PHE A 433 -6.75 -5.76 1.99
CA PHE A 433 -6.87 -6.99 2.76
C PHE A 433 -7.59 -8.04 1.93
N ALA A 434 -7.25 -9.31 2.10
CA ALA A 434 -7.83 -10.39 1.33
C ALA A 434 -8.01 -11.67 2.17
N SER A 435 -9.06 -12.40 1.83
CA SER A 435 -9.37 -13.75 2.31
C SER A 435 -10.03 -14.52 1.17
N ASN A 436 -9.68 -15.78 1.00
CA ASN A 436 -10.24 -16.62 -0.05
C ASN A 436 -11.20 -17.65 0.54
N TRP A 437 -12.32 -17.89 -0.13
CA TRP A 437 -13.35 -18.84 0.24
C TRP A 437 -13.63 -19.81 -0.90
N GLY A 438 -13.81 -21.09 -0.59
CA GLY A 438 -14.04 -22.13 -1.59
C GLY A 438 -12.74 -22.84 -2.00
N ALA A 439 -12.58 -23.06 -3.30
CA ALA A 439 -11.38 -23.63 -3.89
C ALA A 439 -10.15 -22.74 -3.67
N ILE A 440 -8.97 -23.36 -3.53
CA ILE A 440 -7.72 -22.62 -3.33
C ILE A 440 -7.35 -21.78 -4.56
N TYR A 441 -7.11 -20.48 -4.33
CA TYR A 441 -6.75 -19.52 -5.36
C TYR A 441 -5.52 -18.69 -4.99
N LYS A 442 -4.73 -18.35 -6.00
CA LYS A 442 -3.47 -17.61 -5.89
C LYS A 442 -3.35 -16.60 -7.03
N TYR A 443 -3.39 -15.30 -6.70
CA TYR A 443 -3.27 -14.18 -7.65
C TYR A 443 -2.04 -13.33 -7.35
N GLY A 444 -0.85 -13.81 -7.69
CA GLY A 444 0.42 -13.15 -7.31
C GLY A 444 0.73 -13.13 -5.80
N VAL A 445 -0.27 -13.33 -4.93
CA VAL A 445 -0.19 -13.61 -3.49
C VAL A 445 -1.03 -14.85 -3.17
N THR A 446 -0.79 -15.46 -2.01
CA THR A 446 -1.59 -16.58 -1.50
C THR A 446 -2.31 -16.13 -0.23
N PRO A 447 -3.58 -15.70 -0.30
CA PRO A 447 -4.38 -15.40 0.88
C PRO A 447 -4.64 -16.64 1.73
N THR A 448 -5.08 -16.43 2.97
CA THR A 448 -5.70 -17.52 3.75
C THR A 448 -6.91 -18.03 2.97
N THR A 449 -6.96 -19.33 2.69
CA THR A 449 -8.11 -19.98 2.06
C THR A 449 -8.88 -20.79 3.09
N THR A 450 -10.20 -20.66 3.07
CA THR A 450 -11.15 -21.48 3.86
C THR A 450 -12.15 -22.13 2.90
N GLY A 451 -12.52 -23.40 3.08
CA GLY A 451 -13.54 -24.03 2.24
C GLY A 451 -14.95 -23.42 2.44
N PHE A 452 -15.86 -23.63 1.49
CA PHE A 452 -17.23 -23.12 1.64
C PHE A 452 -18.03 -23.78 2.76
N SER A 453 -17.60 -24.94 3.24
CA SER A 453 -18.20 -25.60 4.42
C SER A 453 -18.16 -24.74 5.69
N GLU A 454 -17.22 -23.81 5.81
CA GLU A 454 -17.10 -22.86 6.92
C GLU A 454 -17.54 -21.43 6.54
N ALA A 455 -18.05 -21.22 5.32
CA ALA A 455 -18.41 -19.90 4.84
C ALA A 455 -19.67 -19.37 5.55
N ALA A 456 -19.59 -18.14 6.04
CA ALA A 456 -20.74 -17.44 6.59
C ALA A 456 -21.81 -17.19 5.49
N PRO A 457 -23.10 -17.08 5.84
CA PRO A 457 -24.18 -16.88 4.87
C PRO A 457 -23.95 -15.73 3.87
N VAL A 458 -23.38 -14.60 4.33
CA VAL A 458 -23.06 -13.44 3.47
C VAL A 458 -22.14 -13.79 2.30
N ILE A 459 -21.18 -14.72 2.49
CA ILE A 459 -20.27 -15.18 1.44
C ILE A 459 -21.03 -16.02 0.41
N LEU A 460 -21.90 -16.93 0.88
CA LEU A 460 -22.70 -17.79 0.00
C LEU A 460 -23.74 -17.00 -0.79
N LYS A 461 -24.41 -16.01 -0.16
CA LYS A 461 -25.35 -15.10 -0.82
C LYS A 461 -24.68 -14.30 -1.93
N ALA A 462 -23.49 -13.76 -1.67
CA ALA A 462 -22.71 -13.07 -2.69
C ALA A 462 -22.28 -14.00 -3.83
N LEU A 463 -21.80 -15.21 -3.52
CA LEU A 463 -21.45 -16.21 -4.53
C LEU A 463 -22.65 -16.54 -5.42
N LYS A 464 -23.83 -16.82 -4.84
CA LYS A 464 -25.04 -17.15 -5.60
C LYS A 464 -25.51 -16.00 -6.49
N ARG A 465 -25.39 -14.75 -6.03
CA ARG A 465 -25.60 -13.56 -6.88
C ARG A 465 -24.67 -13.50 -8.08
N LEU A 466 -23.39 -13.80 -7.86
CA LEU A 466 -22.38 -13.79 -8.91
C LEU A 466 -22.59 -14.94 -9.90
N THR A 467 -22.92 -16.14 -9.41
CA THR A 467 -23.26 -17.30 -10.23
C THR A 467 -24.44 -16.98 -11.15
N TRP A 468 -25.54 -16.46 -10.60
CA TRP A 468 -26.70 -16.01 -11.38
C TRP A 468 -26.32 -15.00 -12.48
N ALA A 469 -25.54 -13.98 -12.12
CA ALA A 469 -25.12 -12.96 -13.09
C ALA A 469 -24.18 -13.54 -14.16
N GLY A 470 -23.32 -14.50 -13.79
CA GLY A 470 -22.48 -15.24 -14.72
C GLY A 470 -23.29 -16.04 -15.75
N GLU A 471 -24.29 -16.80 -15.29
CA GLU A 471 -25.21 -17.55 -16.15
C GLU A 471 -25.94 -16.63 -17.15
N HIS A 472 -26.52 -15.54 -16.65
CA HIS A 472 -27.25 -14.58 -17.46
C HIS A 472 -26.33 -13.80 -18.41
N ALA A 473 -25.06 -13.61 -18.03
CA ALA A 473 -24.08 -12.94 -18.87
C ALA A 473 -23.56 -13.83 -20.02
N LEU A 474 -23.60 -15.15 -19.91
CA LEU A 474 -23.23 -16.01 -21.04
C LEU A 474 -24.44 -16.29 -21.95
N GLY A 475 -25.64 -16.48 -21.37
CA GLY A 475 -26.86 -16.79 -22.12
C GLY A 475 -26.85 -18.20 -22.73
N GLU A 476 -27.98 -18.61 -23.33
CA GLU A 476 -28.17 -19.98 -23.85
C GLU A 476 -27.31 -20.32 -25.08
N GLU A 477 -26.86 -19.31 -25.82
CA GLU A 477 -26.16 -19.47 -27.11
C GLU A 477 -24.62 -19.54 -26.98
N MET A 478 -24.06 -19.33 -25.79
CA MET A 478 -22.62 -19.34 -25.54
C MET A 478 -22.18 -20.58 -24.75
N GLN A 479 -20.86 -20.81 -24.70
CA GLN A 479 -20.19 -21.91 -24.01
C GLN A 479 -20.81 -22.21 -22.62
N GLU A 480 -20.90 -23.49 -22.25
CA GLU A 480 -21.47 -23.94 -20.97
C GLU A 480 -20.86 -23.15 -19.79
N PHE A 481 -21.71 -22.40 -19.08
CA PHE A 481 -21.30 -21.69 -17.88
C PHE A 481 -20.97 -22.71 -16.77
N ARG A 482 -19.79 -22.53 -16.16
CA ARG A 482 -19.39 -23.32 -14.99
C ARG A 482 -19.64 -22.50 -13.75
N GLU A 483 -20.51 -22.99 -12.87
CA GLU A 483 -20.76 -22.36 -11.58
C GLU A 483 -19.46 -22.10 -10.83
N PHE A 484 -19.34 -20.93 -10.21
CA PHE A 484 -18.15 -20.57 -9.45
C PHE A 484 -17.94 -21.48 -8.24
N ASN A 485 -16.70 -21.91 -8.03
CA ASN A 485 -16.29 -22.71 -6.87
C ASN A 485 -15.29 -21.95 -5.98
N GLU A 486 -15.06 -20.66 -6.24
CA GLU A 486 -14.18 -19.78 -5.47
C GLU A 486 -14.81 -18.39 -5.31
N LEU A 487 -14.52 -17.76 -4.17
CA LEU A 487 -14.82 -16.35 -3.89
C LEU A 487 -13.67 -15.72 -3.12
N LEU A 488 -13.01 -14.76 -3.75
CA LEU A 488 -12.03 -13.86 -3.14
C LEU A 488 -12.74 -12.64 -2.56
N LEU A 489 -12.72 -12.50 -1.23
CA LEU A 489 -13.17 -11.30 -0.54
C LEU A 489 -11.98 -10.36 -0.35
N LEU A 490 -12.16 -9.12 -0.81
CA LEU A 490 -11.20 -8.04 -0.67
C LEU A 490 -11.81 -6.91 0.16
N GLY A 491 -11.08 -6.44 1.16
CA GLY A 491 -11.42 -5.27 1.96
C GLY A 491 -10.47 -4.12 1.69
N TYR A 492 -11.02 -2.91 1.55
CA TYR A 492 -10.29 -1.68 1.29
C TYR A 492 -10.55 -0.66 2.39
N TYR A 493 -9.47 -0.17 2.99
CA TYR A 493 -9.45 1.06 3.79
C TYR A 493 -9.13 2.25 2.86
N GLU A 494 -9.11 3.46 3.42
CA GLU A 494 -8.68 4.66 2.71
C GLU A 494 -7.31 4.46 2.04
N ASP A 495 -7.19 4.96 0.79
CA ASP A 495 -6.03 4.81 -0.09
C ASP A 495 -5.69 3.33 -0.42
N GLY A 496 -6.56 2.37 -0.10
CA GLY A 496 -6.44 0.99 -0.54
C GLY A 496 -6.67 0.87 -2.05
N GLN A 497 -5.82 0.16 -2.78
CA GLN A 497 -5.98 -0.02 -4.24
C GLN A 497 -5.32 -1.31 -4.73
N ILE A 498 -5.72 -1.75 -5.92
CA ILE A 498 -5.00 -2.77 -6.67
C ILE A 498 -4.48 -2.13 -7.95
N ASP A 499 -3.15 -2.14 -8.10
CA ASP A 499 -2.49 -1.68 -9.32
C ASP A 499 -2.76 -2.61 -10.51
N TYR A 500 -2.31 -2.21 -11.70
CA TYR A 500 -2.53 -3.00 -12.91
C TYR A 500 -2.01 -4.44 -12.79
N HIS A 501 -2.91 -5.38 -13.01
CA HIS A 501 -2.69 -6.83 -13.00
C HIS A 501 -3.65 -7.51 -13.99
N ASP A 502 -3.58 -8.84 -14.12
CA ASP A 502 -4.52 -9.63 -14.90
C ASP A 502 -4.87 -10.92 -14.15
N ASP A 503 -6.10 -11.41 -14.31
CA ASP A 503 -6.53 -12.72 -13.78
C ASP A 503 -6.22 -13.88 -14.75
N GLY A 504 -5.09 -13.82 -15.45
CA GLY A 504 -4.69 -14.81 -16.47
C GLY A 504 -4.09 -16.09 -15.92
N GLU A 505 -4.39 -16.47 -14.67
CA GLU A 505 -3.85 -17.69 -14.09
C GLU A 505 -4.34 -18.93 -14.84
N LYS A 506 -3.41 -19.85 -15.15
CA LYS A 506 -3.71 -21.06 -15.93
C LYS A 506 -4.70 -22.01 -15.27
N THR A 507 -4.93 -21.85 -13.97
CA THR A 507 -5.82 -22.67 -13.15
C THR A 507 -7.27 -22.17 -13.16
N LEU A 508 -7.58 -21.11 -13.90
CA LEU A 508 -8.90 -20.49 -13.90
C LEU A 508 -9.69 -20.75 -15.19
N GLY A 509 -11.01 -20.77 -15.06
CA GLY A 509 -11.94 -20.63 -16.17
C GLY A 509 -11.94 -19.22 -16.77
N PRO A 510 -12.60 -19.02 -17.93
CA PRO A 510 -12.54 -17.77 -18.69
C PRO A 510 -13.43 -16.64 -18.11
N THR A 511 -14.24 -16.93 -17.10
CA THR A 511 -15.21 -16.00 -16.51
C THR A 511 -14.77 -15.58 -15.12
N VAL A 512 -14.75 -14.27 -14.89
CA VAL A 512 -14.54 -13.64 -13.58
C VAL A 512 -15.74 -12.75 -13.29
N ALA A 513 -16.33 -12.89 -12.11
CA ALA A 513 -17.46 -12.08 -11.66
C ALA A 513 -17.08 -11.31 -10.40
N THR A 514 -17.49 -10.06 -10.24
CA THR A 514 -17.25 -9.29 -9.02
C THR A 514 -18.47 -8.49 -8.57
N LEU A 515 -18.74 -8.51 -7.27
CA LEU A 515 -19.74 -7.70 -6.58
C LEU A 515 -19.03 -6.57 -5.83
N SER A 516 -19.47 -5.34 -6.03
CA SER A 516 -18.93 -4.14 -5.40
C SER A 516 -19.83 -3.66 -4.25
N LEU A 517 -19.30 -3.51 -3.04
CA LEU A 517 -20.05 -3.05 -1.85
C LEU A 517 -19.33 -1.91 -1.13
N GLY A 518 -20.06 -0.99 -0.49
CA GLY A 518 -19.53 0.26 0.05
C GLY A 518 -19.23 1.33 -1.00
N ALA A 519 -18.09 2.02 -0.85
CA ALA A 519 -17.73 3.16 -1.69
C ALA A 519 -17.55 2.80 -3.18
N ASP A 520 -17.89 3.75 -4.05
CA ASP A 520 -17.64 3.68 -5.48
C ASP A 520 -16.16 3.46 -5.79
N ALA A 521 -15.87 2.69 -6.86
CA ALA A 521 -14.52 2.45 -7.32
C ALA A 521 -14.37 2.67 -8.83
N MET A 522 -13.20 3.19 -9.21
CA MET A 522 -12.80 3.28 -10.60
C MET A 522 -12.04 2.02 -11.00
N MET A 523 -12.61 1.24 -11.92
CA MET A 523 -11.93 0.12 -12.57
C MET A 523 -11.41 0.56 -13.94
N LYS A 524 -10.13 0.35 -14.20
CA LYS A 524 -9.46 0.78 -15.44
C LYS A 524 -8.83 -0.41 -16.14
N PHE A 525 -9.04 -0.51 -17.44
CA PHE A 525 -8.39 -1.48 -18.31
C PHE A 525 -7.44 -0.74 -19.25
N ARG A 526 -6.22 -1.24 -19.38
CA ARG A 526 -5.26 -0.77 -20.38
C ARG A 526 -4.64 -1.95 -21.12
N PRO A 527 -4.28 -1.80 -22.40
CA PRO A 527 -3.60 -2.87 -23.10
C PRO A 527 -2.19 -3.08 -22.51
N LYS A 528 -1.76 -4.33 -22.44
CA LYS A 528 -0.42 -4.71 -22.02
C LYS A 528 0.63 -4.13 -22.98
N LYS A 529 1.83 -3.87 -22.45
CA LYS A 529 2.97 -3.35 -23.21
C LYS A 529 3.27 -4.16 -24.48
N LYS A 530 3.06 -5.48 -24.45
CA LYS A 530 3.33 -6.39 -25.57
C LYS A 530 2.16 -6.57 -26.55
N SER A 531 0.96 -6.10 -26.21
CA SER A 531 -0.19 -6.19 -27.10
C SER A 531 0.02 -5.32 -28.36
N THR A 532 -0.66 -5.61 -29.46
CA THR A 532 -0.67 -4.71 -30.63
C THR A 532 -1.70 -3.58 -30.51
N ILE A 533 -2.56 -3.63 -29.49
CA ILE A 533 -3.65 -2.67 -29.26
C ILE A 533 -3.12 -1.40 -28.58
N GLY A 534 -3.47 -0.23 -29.10
CA GLY A 534 -3.13 1.05 -28.49
C GLY A 534 -1.66 1.47 -28.61
N VAL A 535 -1.40 2.77 -28.44
CA VAL A 535 -0.08 3.37 -28.61
C VAL A 535 0.65 3.48 -27.27
N SER A 536 1.93 3.10 -27.26
CA SER A 536 2.79 3.22 -26.08
C SER A 536 3.08 4.69 -25.74
N LYS A 537 2.97 5.05 -24.46
CA LYS A 537 3.33 6.39 -23.95
C LYS A 537 4.65 6.34 -23.17
N GLY A 538 5.57 7.22 -23.56
CA GLY A 538 6.81 7.51 -22.84
C GLY A 538 7.86 6.38 -22.82
N ALA A 539 9.00 6.65 -22.18
CA ALA A 539 10.16 5.77 -22.17
C ALA A 539 9.92 4.39 -21.51
N LYS A 540 8.92 4.27 -20.60
CA LYS A 540 8.58 3.00 -19.94
C LYS A 540 7.72 2.09 -20.83
N GLY A 541 7.08 2.63 -21.87
CA GLY A 541 6.24 1.87 -22.81
C GLY A 541 4.91 1.40 -22.23
N ASN A 542 4.36 2.09 -21.24
CA ASN A 542 3.02 1.80 -20.73
C ASN A 542 1.98 2.42 -21.69
N LYS A 543 0.82 1.79 -21.83
CA LYS A 543 -0.25 2.28 -22.70
C LYS A 543 -1.30 3.06 -21.91
N ALA A 544 -2.08 3.88 -22.62
CA ALA A 544 -3.21 4.58 -22.03
C ALA A 544 -4.33 3.60 -21.67
N ASP A 545 -5.16 3.99 -20.71
CA ASP A 545 -6.41 3.29 -20.41
C ASP A 545 -7.30 3.27 -21.65
N TYR A 546 -7.85 2.10 -21.96
CA TYR A 546 -8.79 1.85 -23.05
C TYR A 546 -10.25 1.86 -22.57
N LEU A 547 -10.48 1.46 -21.33
CA LEU A 547 -11.79 1.47 -20.69
C LEU A 547 -11.64 1.88 -19.23
N LYS A 548 -12.55 2.74 -18.76
CA LYS A 548 -12.70 3.17 -17.38
C LYS A 548 -14.18 3.16 -17.03
N ILE A 549 -14.53 2.38 -16.02
CA ILE A 549 -15.91 2.20 -15.57
C ILE A 549 -15.98 2.46 -14.07
N VAL A 550 -17.08 3.06 -13.64
CA VAL A 550 -17.37 3.23 -12.22
C VAL A 550 -18.15 2.00 -11.73
N LEU A 551 -17.62 1.35 -10.70
CA LEU A 551 -18.31 0.29 -9.96
C LEU A 551 -18.99 0.93 -8.76
N LYS A 552 -20.31 0.95 -8.74
CA LYS A 552 -21.10 1.49 -7.63
C LYS A 552 -21.41 0.42 -6.59
N HIS A 553 -21.93 0.86 -5.45
CA HIS A 553 -22.53 -0.05 -4.48
C HIS A 553 -23.60 -0.93 -5.13
N GLY A 554 -23.47 -2.25 -4.98
CA GLY A 554 -24.40 -3.28 -5.47
C GLY A 554 -24.21 -3.70 -6.93
N ASP A 555 -23.34 -3.03 -7.69
CA ASP A 555 -23.05 -3.41 -9.07
C ASP A 555 -22.38 -4.78 -9.15
N LEU A 556 -22.77 -5.57 -10.15
CA LEU A 556 -22.10 -6.81 -10.54
C LEU A 556 -21.35 -6.59 -11.85
N LEU A 557 -20.08 -6.97 -11.92
CA LEU A 557 -19.31 -6.94 -13.15
C LEU A 557 -18.89 -8.36 -13.52
N ILE A 558 -19.20 -8.74 -14.75
CA ILE A 558 -18.78 -10.00 -15.36
C ILE A 558 -17.77 -9.69 -16.46
N MET A 559 -16.61 -10.35 -16.39
CA MET A 559 -15.58 -10.31 -17.41
C MET A 559 -15.44 -11.72 -17.97
N HIS A 560 -15.53 -11.87 -19.29
CA HIS A 560 -15.44 -13.16 -19.95
C HIS A 560 -14.53 -13.11 -21.17
N GLY A 561 -13.59 -14.06 -21.24
CA GLY A 561 -12.75 -14.32 -22.40
C GLY A 561 -11.26 -14.30 -22.09
N ASN A 562 -10.58 -15.41 -22.40
CA ASN A 562 -9.14 -15.59 -22.16
C ASN A 562 -8.25 -14.56 -22.89
N GLY A 563 -8.74 -13.95 -23.96
CA GLY A 563 -8.02 -12.92 -24.70
C GLY A 563 -7.85 -11.63 -23.89
N ILE A 564 -8.75 -11.33 -22.95
CA ILE A 564 -8.62 -10.15 -22.08
C ILE A 564 -7.34 -10.25 -21.26
N HIS A 565 -7.08 -11.39 -20.63
CA HIS A 565 -5.87 -11.61 -19.84
C HIS A 565 -4.60 -11.63 -20.71
N LYS A 566 -4.71 -11.95 -22.00
CA LYS A 566 -3.57 -11.91 -22.93
C LYS A 566 -3.21 -10.47 -23.32
N ASP A 567 -4.22 -9.65 -23.57
CA ASP A 567 -4.07 -8.34 -24.21
C ASP A 567 -4.16 -7.15 -23.25
N TYR A 568 -4.82 -7.30 -22.11
CA TYR A 568 -5.11 -6.22 -21.16
C TYR A 568 -4.64 -6.55 -19.74
N GLU A 569 -4.39 -5.49 -18.99
CA GLU A 569 -4.26 -5.49 -17.54
C GLU A 569 -5.24 -4.46 -16.97
N HIS A 570 -5.70 -4.66 -15.75
CA HIS A 570 -6.71 -3.83 -15.11
C HIS A 570 -6.32 -3.46 -13.68
N SER A 571 -6.86 -2.35 -13.19
CA SER A 571 -6.63 -1.82 -11.85
C SER A 571 -7.94 -1.34 -11.23
N VAL A 572 -8.01 -1.31 -9.90
CA VAL A 572 -9.18 -0.85 -9.16
C VAL A 572 -8.75 0.11 -8.06
N LYS A 573 -9.34 1.30 -8.04
CA LYS A 573 -9.14 2.30 -7.00
C LYS A 573 -10.50 2.78 -6.44
N PRO A 574 -10.84 2.45 -5.18
CA PRO A 574 -11.98 3.04 -4.47
C PRO A 574 -11.80 4.56 -4.32
N ALA A 575 -12.88 5.31 -4.45
CA ALA A 575 -12.90 6.75 -4.25
C ALA A 575 -13.20 7.15 -2.79
N GLY A 576 -13.69 6.21 -1.96
CA GLY A 576 -14.03 6.43 -0.54
C GLY A 576 -13.13 5.68 0.43
N LYS A 577 -13.56 5.60 1.69
CA LYS A 577 -12.75 5.06 2.80
C LYS A 577 -13.00 3.58 3.12
N LEU A 578 -14.18 3.05 2.82
CA LEU A 578 -14.51 1.64 3.00
C LEU A 578 -15.14 1.08 1.73
N ARG A 579 -14.57 -0.01 1.23
CA ARG A 579 -15.16 -0.82 0.15
C ARG A 579 -14.87 -2.29 0.39
N PHE A 580 -15.80 -3.15 -0.02
CA PHE A 580 -15.54 -4.57 -0.22
C PHE A 580 -15.73 -4.94 -1.69
N ALA A 581 -14.93 -5.89 -2.17
CA ALA A 581 -15.16 -6.57 -3.43
C ALA A 581 -15.17 -8.07 -3.21
N LEU A 582 -16.17 -8.74 -3.77
CA LEU A 582 -16.31 -10.19 -3.72
C LEU A 582 -16.18 -10.67 -5.15
N THR A 583 -15.06 -11.33 -5.46
CA THR A 583 -14.74 -11.75 -6.82
C THR A 583 -14.74 -13.26 -6.91
N SER A 584 -15.57 -13.82 -7.78
CA SER A 584 -15.74 -15.25 -7.97
C SER A 584 -15.19 -15.73 -9.30
N ARG A 585 -14.61 -16.92 -9.26
CA ARG A 585 -14.00 -17.61 -10.40
C ARG A 585 -14.32 -19.09 -10.33
N PHE A 586 -14.12 -19.76 -11.46
CA PHE A 586 -14.04 -21.21 -11.47
C PHE A 586 -12.57 -21.63 -11.47
N VAL A 587 -12.10 -22.21 -10.37
CA VAL A 587 -10.79 -22.85 -10.27
C VAL A 587 -10.90 -24.27 -10.81
N ILE A 588 -10.01 -24.62 -11.74
CA ILE A 588 -9.95 -25.91 -12.43
C ILE A 588 -8.97 -26.82 -11.66
N PRO A 589 -9.45 -27.79 -10.85
CA PRO A 589 -8.58 -28.60 -9.99
C PRO A 589 -7.52 -29.39 -10.78
N GLU A 590 -7.85 -29.81 -11.99
CA GLU A 590 -6.97 -30.60 -12.87
C GLU A 590 -5.73 -29.83 -13.33
N LEU A 591 -5.76 -28.50 -13.24
CA LEU A 591 -4.65 -27.63 -13.64
C LEU A 591 -3.80 -27.18 -12.45
N MET A 592 -4.14 -27.62 -11.24
CA MET A 592 -3.42 -27.22 -10.03
C MET A 592 -2.00 -27.80 -10.02
N PRO A 593 -1.01 -27.09 -9.44
CA PRO A 593 0.40 -27.50 -9.51
C PRO A 593 0.72 -28.78 -8.72
N THR A 594 -0.09 -29.09 -7.70
CA THR A 594 0.11 -30.25 -6.81
C THR A 594 -1.21 -30.98 -6.59
N GLU A 595 -1.15 -32.29 -6.34
CA GLU A 595 -2.36 -33.07 -6.02
C GLU A 595 -3.02 -32.61 -4.72
N ALA A 596 -2.22 -32.15 -3.74
CA ALA A 596 -2.77 -31.59 -2.50
C ALA A 596 -3.58 -30.31 -2.76
N ASP A 597 -3.09 -29.43 -3.63
CA ASP A 597 -3.83 -28.22 -4.02
C ASP A 597 -5.06 -28.58 -4.88
N ALA A 598 -4.95 -29.58 -5.75
CA ALA A 598 -6.06 -30.08 -6.55
C ALA A 598 -7.18 -30.63 -5.65
N GLU A 599 -6.83 -31.46 -4.68
CA GLU A 599 -7.77 -32.04 -3.74
C GLU A 599 -8.40 -30.98 -2.84
N PHE A 600 -7.61 -30.01 -2.36
CA PHE A 600 -8.14 -28.87 -1.64
C PHE A 600 -9.12 -28.07 -2.51
N ALA A 601 -8.80 -27.82 -3.79
CA ALA A 601 -9.69 -27.11 -4.70
C ALA A 601 -11.02 -27.85 -4.91
N ARG A 602 -10.98 -29.18 -5.03
CA ARG A 602 -12.18 -30.03 -5.13
C ARG A 602 -13.02 -29.93 -3.87
N ILE A 603 -12.44 -30.27 -2.71
CA ILE A 603 -13.18 -30.32 -1.43
C ILE A 603 -13.63 -28.93 -0.99
N GLY A 604 -12.71 -27.95 -1.02
CA GLY A 604 -12.97 -26.59 -0.57
C GLY A 604 -14.04 -25.89 -1.40
N GLY A 605 -14.11 -26.19 -2.70
CA GLY A 605 -15.11 -25.65 -3.62
C GLY A 605 -16.52 -26.24 -3.50
N ILE A 606 -16.73 -27.28 -2.67
CA ILE A 606 -18.06 -27.87 -2.45
C ILE A 606 -18.89 -26.93 -1.57
N LEU A 607 -20.07 -26.55 -2.05
CA LEU A 607 -21.02 -25.76 -1.27
C LEU A 607 -21.64 -26.59 -0.13
N PRO A 608 -21.88 -25.98 1.04
CA PRO A 608 -22.49 -26.68 2.17
C PRO A 608 -23.96 -27.04 1.90
N ALA A 609 -24.46 -28.11 2.52
CA ALA A 609 -25.86 -28.51 2.39
C ALA A 609 -26.82 -27.38 2.78
N GLY A 610 -27.91 -27.22 2.02
CA GLY A 610 -28.90 -26.16 2.23
C GLY A 610 -28.46 -24.80 1.68
N HIS A 611 -27.38 -24.72 0.90
CA HIS A 611 -26.98 -23.47 0.23
C HIS A 611 -28.03 -22.97 -0.77
N GLU A 612 -28.93 -23.82 -1.23
CA GLU A 612 -29.97 -23.54 -2.21
C GLU A 612 -30.97 -22.49 -1.70
N GLN A 613 -31.10 -22.35 -0.38
CA GLN A 613 -31.90 -21.29 0.24
C GLN A 613 -31.36 -19.88 -0.05
N TYR A 614 -30.11 -19.76 -0.54
CA TYR A 614 -29.47 -18.50 -0.91
C TYR A 614 -29.44 -18.26 -2.42
N ASN A 615 -30.11 -19.10 -3.21
CA ASN A 615 -30.19 -18.91 -4.66
C ASN A 615 -30.79 -17.52 -4.98
N TYR A 616 -30.18 -16.86 -5.96
CA TYR A 616 -30.58 -15.52 -6.41
C TYR A 616 -31.09 -15.62 -7.85
N ASP A 617 -32.16 -14.89 -8.17
CA ASP A 617 -32.90 -15.03 -9.42
C ASP A 617 -32.93 -13.72 -10.26
N GLY A 618 -32.18 -12.69 -9.88
CA GLY A 618 -32.21 -11.41 -10.60
C GLY A 618 -33.41 -10.53 -10.27
N ASP A 619 -34.23 -10.99 -9.34
CA ASP A 619 -35.29 -10.31 -8.61
C ASP A 619 -36.62 -10.05 -9.35
N VAL A 620 -37.42 -11.11 -9.51
CA VAL A 620 -38.83 -11.04 -9.98
C VAL A 620 -39.85 -11.16 -8.84
N HIS A 621 -39.45 -11.54 -7.61
CA HIS A 621 -40.37 -11.85 -6.50
C HIS A 621 -39.98 -11.34 -5.09
N ALA A 622 -39.22 -10.24 -4.92
CA ALA A 622 -39.15 -9.58 -3.61
C ALA A 622 -40.57 -9.21 -3.09
N GLN A 623 -41.16 -10.08 -2.27
CA GLN A 623 -42.31 -9.76 -1.45
C GLN A 623 -41.80 -8.84 -0.34
N LEU A 624 -42.51 -7.73 -0.10
CA LEU A 624 -42.45 -7.05 1.18
C LEU A 624 -42.56 -8.14 2.26
N LEU A 625 -41.51 -8.35 3.04
CA LEU A 625 -41.65 -9.11 4.27
C LEU A 625 -42.77 -8.44 5.07
N HIS A 626 -43.91 -9.12 5.17
CA HIS A 626 -44.84 -8.86 6.25
C HIS A 626 -44.03 -9.10 7.52
N ARG A 627 -43.61 -8.00 8.17
CA ARG A 627 -43.22 -8.07 9.58
C ARG A 627 -44.38 -8.73 10.34
N PRO A 628 -44.08 -9.54 11.37
CA PRO A 628 -45.10 -9.86 12.36
C PRO A 628 -45.76 -8.54 12.80
N GLU A 629 -47.08 -8.52 12.76
CA GLU A 629 -47.87 -7.47 13.36
C GLU A 629 -47.44 -7.33 14.83
N ASP A 630 -46.65 -6.29 15.10
CA ASP A 630 -46.50 -5.68 16.41
C ASP A 630 -45.87 -4.30 16.21
N ASN A 631 -46.73 -3.36 15.83
CA ASN A 631 -46.97 -2.11 16.55
C ASN A 631 -47.97 -1.30 15.74
N ALA A 632 -49.16 -1.15 16.31
CA ALA A 632 -50.19 -0.26 15.82
C ALA A 632 -49.69 1.19 15.70
N GLU A 633 -50.22 1.87 14.68
CA GLU A 633 -50.22 3.32 14.39
C GLU A 633 -48.91 3.96 13.89
N PRO A 634 -48.96 4.62 12.70
CA PRO A 634 -49.42 6.01 12.66
C PRO A 634 -50.03 6.42 11.30
N PHE A 635 -51.33 6.19 11.06
CA PHE A 635 -52.01 6.71 9.86
C PHE A 635 -53.32 7.44 10.15
N GLY A 636 -53.39 8.14 11.28
CA GLY A 636 -54.53 8.99 11.65
C GLY A 636 -54.31 10.51 11.49
N ASN A 637 -53.12 10.99 11.10
CA ASN A 637 -52.79 12.42 11.33
C ASN A 637 -52.11 13.19 10.20
N MET A 638 -52.08 12.68 8.95
CA MET A 638 -51.48 13.46 7.84
C MET A 638 -52.40 14.58 7.34
N ALA A 639 -53.70 14.32 7.22
CA ALA A 639 -54.69 15.30 6.77
C ALA A 639 -54.91 16.42 7.83
N VAL A 640 -54.95 16.06 9.12
CA VAL A 640 -55.01 17.01 10.24
C VAL A 640 -53.75 17.89 10.30
N PHE A 641 -52.58 17.32 9.98
CA PHE A 641 -51.32 18.06 9.92
C PHE A 641 -51.27 19.08 8.76
N MET A 642 -51.81 18.72 7.58
CA MET A 642 -51.93 19.63 6.44
C MET A 642 -52.94 20.76 6.69
N ALA A 643 -54.06 20.48 7.38
CA ALA A 643 -55.03 21.49 7.78
C ALA A 643 -54.45 22.50 8.79
N ARG A 644 -53.66 22.04 9.78
CA ARG A 644 -52.98 22.91 10.74
C ARG A 644 -51.91 23.81 10.12
N ARG A 645 -51.37 23.43 8.95
CA ARG A 645 -50.44 24.25 8.16
C ARG A 645 -51.14 25.13 7.11
N GLY A 646 -52.47 25.16 7.10
CA GLY A 646 -53.27 25.96 6.16
C GLY A 646 -53.14 25.52 4.71
N GLN A 647 -52.64 24.31 4.45
CA GLN A 647 -52.40 23.78 3.10
C GLN A 647 -53.67 23.22 2.48
N ILE A 648 -54.63 22.81 3.31
CA ILE A 648 -55.98 22.38 2.95
C ILE A 648 -56.95 22.86 4.02
N THR A 649 -58.23 22.96 3.69
CA THR A 649 -59.28 23.28 4.66
C THR A 649 -59.56 22.07 5.57
N THR A 650 -60.12 22.32 6.77
CA THR A 650 -60.54 21.25 7.69
C THR A 650 -61.57 20.31 7.06
N ASP A 651 -62.47 20.83 6.21
CA ASP A 651 -63.47 20.03 5.51
C ASP A 651 -62.83 19.13 4.43
N GLU A 652 -61.76 19.57 3.77
CA GLU A 652 -61.00 18.75 2.83
C GLU A 652 -60.22 17.64 3.55
N ALA A 653 -59.66 17.95 4.73
CA ALA A 653 -58.99 16.96 5.55
C ALA A 653 -59.94 15.85 6.02
N GLU A 654 -61.16 16.20 6.41
CA GLU A 654 -62.20 15.26 6.85
C GLU A 654 -62.70 14.37 5.70
N LYS A 655 -62.82 14.93 4.48
CA LYS A 655 -63.14 14.14 3.28
C LYS A 655 -62.05 13.13 2.92
N ILE A 656 -60.78 13.49 3.07
CA ILE A 656 -59.65 12.58 2.83
C ILE A 656 -59.65 11.47 3.88
N ASP A 657 -59.87 11.79 5.15
CA ASP A 657 -59.93 10.80 6.22
C ASP A 657 -61.07 9.79 6.03
N ASN A 658 -62.25 10.29 5.63
CA ASN A 658 -63.40 9.43 5.29
C ASN A 658 -63.15 8.57 4.05
N ALA A 659 -62.50 9.11 3.00
CA ALA A 659 -62.15 8.34 1.81
C ALA A 659 -61.12 7.23 2.10
N VAL A 660 -60.14 7.50 2.97
CA VAL A 660 -59.15 6.50 3.42
C VAL A 660 -59.83 5.40 4.23
N LYS A 661 -60.74 5.75 5.14
CA LYS A 661 -61.56 4.78 5.89
C LYS A 661 -62.43 3.92 4.97
N ASP A 662 -63.00 4.50 3.91
CA ASP A 662 -63.84 3.77 2.94
C ASP A 662 -63.02 2.81 2.05
N ILE A 663 -61.77 3.20 1.71
CA ILE A 663 -60.83 2.33 0.97
C ILE A 663 -60.33 1.18 1.85
N LEU A 664 -60.08 1.44 3.13
CA LEU A 664 -59.62 0.42 4.08
C LEU A 664 -60.76 -0.53 4.49
N GLY A 665 -62.00 -0.04 4.57
CA GLY A 665 -63.20 -0.86 4.85
C GLY A 665 -63.59 -1.83 3.72
N ARG A 666 -63.11 -1.63 2.48
CA ARG A 666 -63.38 -2.51 1.33
C ARG A 666 -62.33 -3.62 1.12
N ARG A 667 -61.31 -3.73 1.97
CA ARG A 667 -60.28 -4.78 1.91
C ARG A 667 -60.44 -5.91 2.94
N GLN A 668 -61.55 -5.95 3.68
CA GLN A 668 -61.95 -7.09 4.51
C GLN A 668 -63.30 -7.67 4.06
N VAL A 669 -63.34 -8.28 2.87
CA VAL A 669 -64.26 -9.38 2.51
C VAL A 669 -63.53 -10.31 1.55
#